data_AF-Q0CA41-F1
#
_entry.id   AF-Q0CA41-F1
#
_cell.length_a   1.000
_cell.length_b   1.000
_cell.length_c   1.000
_cell.angle_alpha   90.00
_cell.angle_beta   90.00
_cell.angle_gamma   90.00
#
_symmetry.space_group_name_H-M   'P 1'
#
loop_
_entity.id
_entity.type
_entity.pdbx_description
1 polymer ?
#
loop_
_entity_poly.entity_id
_entity_poly.type
_entity_poly.pdbx_seq_one_letter_code
_entity_poly.pdbx_strand_id
1 'polypeptide(L)'
;MASCWWPVEEAKAAVVLGTKSQVPPVSPDLLFASHVAVSHTAGFGCLPVALITDDLRPIFPQALLNTSKRNEISEVVDIELSRDEDSVTSLAAVHASDESIVALAGINSSMAEQKRDNNQHLRSFRIDYPPRKRTTPTNAIDGASESPADNPAPEKPTPGKTTPLSRASLFRTKGDDKSRGSGDTYQRILRLSPWKDADTPRVAAIATGLAPSGEIVFFHAVTTPSAADVIGRIRLDSDEEAEDVDITDLEEPGRFQVAYTNGVDVFTCQISSETRSNAAPDVKHVYSVPLSEKGGRKTRPKFRALRFLSPTTLLLLQNAPDRKGCELVLLELHDPTLSLDEHAPAATVLRRKKLRSSIKIGLGLDVCSLGANPAGQQQTVVAVSGSDQSIEILTLEHDAQKRRYTTPRSYTTLRDVHPFSMTKLCFSHYTPPALPVSPETPPQYIKLASVSMGNTVVVHTFPLAPVPPASRSPRYTLVPLRDIGVWSSFSSAAAAAASILFVCLLIQAFAEIRGVMPPRLGVTDLLPPDIRDAVARPYIEPGVPSYRPVQRSPPSPSSSTPVPAVPSALRDILHSQPPAAPSSIVVRCSRPAAADTPDVRVDATSSPEGDDALRRWEDLSEHDQAAWKKLLADADHWGLDDDEAHLDGVRFGERCPLRE
;
A
#
# COMPACT_ATOMS: atom_id res chain seq x y z
N MET A 1 30.79 -14.79 69.49
CA MET A 1 29.74 -14.46 70.48
C MET A 1 30.32 -13.47 71.47
N ALA A 2 29.48 -12.54 71.94
CA ALA A 2 29.81 -11.37 72.76
C ALA A 2 30.48 -10.24 71.95
N SER A 3 30.11 -8.96 72.08
CA SER A 3 29.04 -8.28 72.83
C SER A 3 29.22 -6.79 72.52
N CYS A 4 28.10 -6.09 72.34
CA CYS A 4 27.77 -4.69 72.65
C CYS A 4 28.81 -3.55 72.50
N TRP A 5 28.33 -2.36 72.17
CA TRP A 5 28.39 -1.12 73.00
C TRP A 5 27.98 0.08 72.13
N TRP A 6 26.80 0.64 72.41
CA TRP A 6 26.48 2.09 72.29
C TRP A 6 26.99 2.77 73.59
N PRO A 7 27.12 4.11 73.79
CA PRO A 7 26.19 5.16 73.32
C PRO A 7 26.73 6.64 73.14
N VAL A 8 25.86 7.57 72.67
CA VAL A 8 25.52 8.96 73.17
C VAL A 8 26.69 10.00 73.33
N GLU A 9 26.68 11.31 72.99
CA GLU A 9 25.74 12.46 73.11
C GLU A 9 26.33 13.76 72.46
N GLU A 10 25.47 14.75 72.13
CA GLU A 10 25.60 16.26 72.23
C GLU A 10 26.88 17.04 71.78
N ALA A 11 26.93 18.35 71.46
CA ALA A 11 26.04 19.47 71.12
C ALA A 11 26.90 20.76 70.88
N LYS A 12 26.29 21.84 70.33
CA LYS A 12 26.70 23.28 70.32
C LYS A 12 27.83 23.71 69.34
N ALA A 13 27.68 24.69 68.42
CA ALA A 13 27.19 26.09 68.38
C ALA A 13 28.29 27.17 68.56
N ALA A 14 28.48 28.05 67.55
CA ALA A 14 28.94 29.47 67.54
C ALA A 14 29.44 29.82 66.10
N VAL A 15 28.87 30.76 65.30
CA VAL A 15 28.73 32.24 65.36
C VAL A 15 30.05 33.03 65.22
N VAL A 16 30.19 33.82 64.13
CA VAL A 16 30.77 35.20 63.95
C VAL A 16 30.56 35.58 62.46
N LEU A 17 29.62 36.46 62.04
CA LEU A 17 29.56 37.94 62.00
C LEU A 17 30.30 38.66 60.83
N GLY A 18 29.58 39.55 60.13
CA GLY A 18 30.12 40.67 59.32
C GLY A 18 29.39 40.94 57.98
N THR A 19 28.15 41.49 57.91
CA THR A 19 27.72 42.92 57.87
C THR A 19 27.70 43.64 56.51
N LYS A 20 26.47 44.06 56.10
CA LYS A 20 26.01 45.37 55.52
C LYS A 20 26.63 45.87 54.20
N SER A 21 26.00 46.62 53.29
CA SER A 21 24.68 47.26 53.07
C SER A 21 24.84 47.98 51.70
N GLN A 22 23.86 48.07 50.78
CA GLN A 22 23.02 49.27 50.58
C GLN A 22 22.11 49.09 49.34
N VAL A 23 20.83 49.43 49.52
CA VAL A 23 19.79 49.88 48.57
C VAL A 23 19.66 51.42 48.85
N PRO A 24 19.07 52.37 48.05
CA PRO A 24 17.83 52.28 47.23
C PRO A 24 17.73 53.35 46.05
N PRO A 25 16.56 53.88 45.56
CA PRO A 25 15.23 53.32 45.14
C PRO A 25 14.57 53.93 43.82
N VAL A 26 13.29 53.53 43.54
CA VAL A 26 12.13 54.21 42.83
C VAL A 26 12.05 54.11 41.28
N SER A 27 11.18 53.34 40.57
CA SER A 27 9.70 53.18 40.38
C SER A 27 9.03 54.18 39.38
N PRO A 28 7.80 53.98 38.81
CA PRO A 28 7.05 52.80 38.29
C PRO A 28 6.30 53.06 36.93
N ASP A 29 5.55 52.08 36.38
CA ASP A 29 4.22 52.20 35.69
C ASP A 29 3.79 50.84 35.04
N LEU A 30 2.73 50.16 35.53
CA LEU A 30 1.34 50.03 34.97
C LEU A 30 1.26 49.17 33.67
N LEU A 31 0.34 48.22 33.40
CA LEU A 31 -0.91 47.72 34.01
C LEU A 31 -1.31 46.35 33.40
N PHE A 32 -2.12 45.62 34.16
CA PHE A 32 -2.97 44.44 33.92
C PHE A 32 -3.64 44.28 32.53
N ALA A 33 -3.86 43.01 32.12
CA ALA A 33 -5.22 42.49 31.84
C ALA A 33 -5.24 40.95 31.74
N SER A 34 -6.05 40.35 32.60
CA SER A 34 -6.46 38.95 32.64
C SER A 34 -7.82 38.81 31.96
N HIS A 35 -8.13 37.69 31.29
CA HIS A 35 -9.53 37.24 31.16
C HIS A 35 -9.65 35.72 31.21
N VAL A 36 -10.22 35.29 32.33
CA VAL A 36 -10.92 34.01 32.54
C VAL A 36 -12.39 34.24 32.14
N ALA A 37 -13.00 33.27 31.47
CA ALA A 37 -14.45 33.18 31.34
C ALA A 37 -14.89 31.79 31.81
N VAL A 38 -15.60 31.77 32.94
CA VAL A 38 -16.40 30.65 33.47
C VAL A 38 -17.84 30.93 33.09
N SER A 39 -18.58 29.91 32.68
CA SER A 39 -20.04 29.90 32.70
C SER A 39 -20.53 28.57 33.26
N HIS A 40 -21.34 28.65 34.31
CA HIS A 40 -22.07 27.57 34.94
C HIS A 40 -23.50 28.08 35.23
N THR A 41 -24.51 27.24 34.97
CA THR A 41 -25.77 27.11 35.74
C THR A 41 -26.58 25.96 35.09
N ALA A 42 -26.64 24.80 35.76
CA ALA A 42 -27.77 24.26 36.55
C ALA A 42 -28.75 23.44 35.66
N GLY A 43 -29.17 22.21 35.94
CA GLY A 43 -29.08 21.35 37.11
C GLY A 43 -30.45 20.66 37.29
N PHE A 44 -30.55 19.34 37.09
CA PHE A 44 -31.58 18.48 37.66
C PHE A 44 -30.97 17.10 37.90
N GLY A 45 -31.00 16.67 39.17
CA GLY A 45 -30.36 15.45 39.63
C GLY A 45 -31.33 14.28 39.78
N CYS A 46 -30.75 13.08 39.77
CA CYS A 46 -31.18 11.92 40.55
C CYS A 46 -29.91 11.19 41.05
N LEU A 47 -29.94 10.84 42.33
CA LEU A 47 -28.87 10.26 43.16
C LEU A 47 -28.57 8.77 42.84
N PRO A 48 -27.51 8.17 43.42
CA PRO A 48 -26.64 7.21 42.76
C PRO A 48 -26.94 5.75 43.14
N VAL A 49 -26.59 4.83 42.24
CA VAL A 49 -26.34 3.44 42.61
C VAL A 49 -24.85 3.20 42.47
N ALA A 50 -24.18 3.12 43.63
CA ALA A 50 -22.83 2.59 43.72
C ALA A 50 -22.89 1.08 43.49
N LEU A 51 -22.21 0.59 42.45
CA LEU A 51 -21.87 -0.82 42.30
C LEU A 51 -20.41 -0.91 41.87
N ILE A 52 -19.59 -1.19 42.88
CA ILE A 52 -18.39 -2.04 42.89
C ILE A 52 -17.52 -1.96 41.64
N THR A 53 -16.37 -1.31 41.83
CA THR A 53 -15.18 -1.35 41.00
C THR A 53 -14.71 -2.79 40.79
N ASP A 54 -14.88 -3.32 39.58
CA ASP A 54 -13.92 -4.26 39.01
C ASP A 54 -13.00 -3.44 38.09
N ASP A 55 -11.77 -3.29 38.56
CA ASP A 55 -10.67 -2.55 37.94
C ASP A 55 -10.18 -3.35 36.70
N LEU A 56 -11.01 -3.45 35.66
CA LEU A 56 -10.68 -4.04 34.36
C LEU A 56 -9.79 -3.06 33.57
N ARG A 57 -8.54 -2.93 34.01
CA ARG A 57 -7.50 -2.28 33.22
C ARG A 57 -7.10 -3.21 32.06
N PRO A 58 -6.95 -2.68 30.84
CA PRO A 58 -6.67 -3.50 29.67
C PRO A 58 -5.37 -4.28 29.86
N ILE A 59 -5.47 -5.60 29.70
CA ILE A 59 -4.34 -6.51 29.54
C ILE A 59 -3.84 -6.30 28.10
N PHE A 60 -2.53 -6.25 27.89
CA PHE A 60 -1.92 -6.21 26.55
C PHE A 60 -1.36 -7.60 26.20
N PRO A 61 -2.20 -8.53 25.71
CA PRO A 61 -1.78 -9.86 25.31
C PRO A 61 -0.94 -9.82 24.03
N GLN A 62 0.10 -10.63 23.96
CA GLN A 62 0.86 -10.92 22.74
C GLN A 62 0.53 -12.33 22.25
N ALA A 63 -0.35 -12.41 21.26
CA ALA A 63 -0.83 -13.69 20.76
C ALA A 63 -0.06 -14.19 19.52
N LEU A 64 0.26 -15.49 19.51
CA LEU A 64 0.55 -16.23 18.29
C LEU A 64 -0.78 -16.67 17.67
N LEU A 65 -1.01 -16.26 16.42
CA LEU A 65 -2.25 -16.54 15.71
C LEU A 65 -2.04 -17.57 14.60
N ASN A 66 -2.88 -18.60 14.56
CA ASN A 66 -2.97 -19.57 13.49
C ASN A 66 -3.84 -19.01 12.36
N THR A 67 -3.25 -18.94 11.18
CA THR A 67 -3.90 -18.45 9.96
C THR A 67 -3.97 -19.52 8.88
N SER A 68 -3.73 -20.79 9.22
CA SER A 68 -3.68 -21.92 8.27
C SER A 68 -4.98 -22.05 7.45
N LYS A 69 -6.12 -21.82 8.08
CA LYS A 69 -7.42 -21.72 7.43
C LYS A 69 -7.65 -20.31 6.91
N ARG A 70 -8.12 -20.19 5.66
CA ARG A 70 -8.31 -18.88 5.00
C ARG A 70 -9.37 -17.99 5.67
N ASN A 71 -10.39 -18.58 6.29
CA ASN A 71 -11.56 -17.86 6.81
C ASN A 71 -11.56 -17.77 8.34
N GLU A 72 -10.46 -18.16 9.00
CA GLU A 72 -10.39 -18.24 10.46
C GLU A 72 -9.00 -17.81 10.92
N ILE A 73 -8.97 -16.93 11.92
CA ILE A 73 -7.78 -16.61 12.70
C ILE A 73 -8.06 -17.14 14.10
N SER A 74 -7.27 -18.10 14.56
CA SER A 74 -7.42 -18.68 15.90
C SER A 74 -6.17 -18.46 16.72
N GLU A 75 -6.36 -18.21 18.01
CA GLU A 75 -5.25 -18.04 18.94
C GLU A 75 -4.61 -19.39 19.28
N VAL A 76 -3.29 -19.44 19.22
CA VAL A 76 -2.49 -20.63 19.53
C VAL A 76 -1.96 -20.55 20.95
N VAL A 77 -1.39 -19.39 21.28
CA VAL A 77 -0.82 -19.09 22.59
C VAL A 77 -0.77 -17.58 22.78
N ASP A 78 -0.83 -17.15 24.02
CA ASP A 78 -0.62 -15.77 24.44
C ASP A 78 0.61 -15.66 25.37
N ILE A 79 1.34 -14.55 25.24
CA ILE A 79 2.45 -14.18 26.12
C ILE A 79 1.98 -13.02 27.00
N GLU A 80 1.74 -13.33 28.26
CA GLU A 80 1.48 -12.30 29.27
C GLU A 80 2.80 -11.61 29.67
N LEU A 81 2.90 -10.31 29.36
CA LEU A 81 3.98 -9.46 29.86
C LEU A 81 3.62 -8.83 31.21
N SER A 82 4.64 -8.36 31.94
CA SER A 82 4.40 -7.57 33.16
C SER A 82 3.70 -6.27 32.82
N ARG A 83 2.80 -5.85 33.71
CA ARG A 83 2.09 -4.56 33.61
C ARG A 83 2.98 -3.35 33.89
N ASP A 84 4.10 -3.57 34.57
CA ASP A 84 5.04 -2.51 34.94
C ASP A 84 6.07 -2.22 33.84
N GLU A 85 6.09 -3.05 32.79
CA GLU A 85 7.00 -2.94 31.66
C GLU A 85 6.32 -2.22 30.50
N ASP A 86 7.12 -1.74 29.54
CA ASP A 86 6.59 -1.04 28.38
C ASP A 86 5.92 -1.99 27.37
N SER A 87 5.17 -1.43 26.43
CA SER A 87 4.59 -2.18 25.32
C SER A 87 5.66 -2.68 24.34
N VAL A 88 5.31 -3.70 23.55
CA VAL A 88 6.21 -4.19 22.50
C VAL A 88 6.27 -3.20 21.36
N THR A 89 7.47 -2.74 21.04
CA THR A 89 7.70 -1.74 19.99
C THR A 89 8.22 -2.35 18.70
N SER A 90 8.90 -3.49 18.79
CA SER A 90 9.45 -4.22 17.64
C SER A 90 9.50 -5.72 17.91
N LEU A 91 9.31 -6.54 16.88
CA LEU A 91 9.20 -8.00 16.99
C LEU A 91 9.76 -8.67 15.74
N ALA A 92 10.50 -9.76 15.91
CA ALA A 92 10.98 -10.61 14.83
C ALA A 92 11.17 -12.08 15.27
N ALA A 93 11.03 -13.03 14.35
CA ALA A 93 11.28 -14.45 14.60
C ALA A 93 12.73 -14.82 14.25
N VAL A 94 13.52 -15.19 15.26
CA VAL A 94 14.94 -15.52 15.09
C VAL A 94 15.16 -16.96 14.64
N HIS A 95 14.32 -17.87 15.11
CA HIS A 95 14.41 -19.30 14.80
C HIS A 95 13.02 -19.91 14.74
N ALA A 96 12.77 -20.81 13.80
CA ALA A 96 11.55 -21.59 13.70
C ALA A 96 11.90 -23.06 13.44
N SER A 97 11.30 -23.97 14.21
CA SER A 97 11.33 -25.42 14.00
C SER A 97 9.92 -25.95 13.77
N ASP A 98 9.76 -27.27 13.62
CA ASP A 98 8.45 -27.92 13.57
C ASP A 98 7.69 -27.90 14.91
N GLU A 99 8.40 -27.67 16.01
CA GLU A 99 7.87 -27.76 17.38
C GLU A 99 7.73 -26.40 18.06
N SER A 100 8.55 -25.41 17.68
CA SER A 100 8.53 -24.10 18.32
C SER A 100 9.03 -22.97 17.42
N ILE A 101 8.75 -21.75 17.82
CA ILE A 101 9.34 -20.54 17.28
C ILE A 101 10.00 -19.73 18.41
N VAL A 102 11.14 -19.13 18.14
CA VAL A 102 11.80 -18.20 19.06
C VAL A 102 11.65 -16.80 18.50
N ALA A 103 11.05 -15.92 19.29
CA ALA A 103 10.82 -14.52 18.96
C ALA A 103 11.74 -13.61 19.77
N LEU A 104 12.28 -12.60 19.12
CA LEU A 104 12.97 -11.46 19.73
C LEU A 104 12.03 -10.26 19.74
N ALA A 105 11.94 -9.56 20.87
CA ALA A 105 11.05 -8.42 21.06
C ALA A 105 11.78 -7.24 21.71
N GLY A 106 11.51 -6.02 21.22
CA GLY A 106 11.89 -4.77 21.85
C GLY A 106 10.84 -4.34 22.87
N ILE A 107 11.18 -4.42 24.15
CA ILE A 107 10.31 -4.16 25.29
C ILE A 107 11.16 -3.53 26.39
N ASN A 108 10.99 -2.23 26.62
CA ASN A 108 11.70 -1.55 27.69
C ASN A 108 11.37 -2.15 29.06
N SER A 109 12.37 -2.15 29.93
CA SER A 109 12.19 -2.41 31.37
C SER A 109 11.23 -1.40 32.01
N SER A 110 10.81 -1.65 33.25
CA SER A 110 9.96 -0.69 33.97
C SER A 110 10.62 0.69 34.12
N MET A 111 9.81 1.75 34.25
CA MET A 111 10.32 3.10 34.47
C MET A 111 11.25 3.20 35.69
N ALA A 112 11.04 2.36 36.71
CA ALA A 112 11.90 2.30 37.89
C ALA A 112 13.29 1.72 37.58
N GLU A 113 13.35 0.67 36.74
CA GLU A 113 14.61 0.08 36.30
C GLU A 113 15.35 0.97 35.30
N GLN A 114 14.63 1.62 34.38
CA GLN A 114 15.20 2.58 33.43
C GLN A 114 15.86 3.77 34.16
N LYS A 115 15.23 4.32 35.20
CA LYS A 115 15.82 5.37 36.06
C LYS A 115 17.09 4.92 36.79
N ARG A 116 17.29 3.60 36.94
CA ARG A 116 18.50 2.99 37.52
C ARG A 116 19.54 2.63 36.46
N ASP A 117 19.38 3.10 35.22
CA ASP A 117 20.26 2.77 34.08
C ASP A 117 20.30 1.25 33.79
N ASN A 118 19.20 0.54 34.08
CA ASN A 118 19.05 -0.89 33.83
C ASN A 118 17.88 -1.14 32.87
N ASN A 119 18.07 -0.89 31.58
CA ASN A 119 17.05 -1.15 30.57
C ASN A 119 17.33 -2.43 29.76
N GLN A 120 16.72 -3.54 30.14
CA GLN A 120 16.84 -4.82 29.43
C GLN A 120 15.83 -4.92 28.28
N HIS A 121 16.03 -4.07 27.28
CA HIS A 121 15.08 -3.82 26.20
C HIS A 121 14.92 -4.97 25.21
N LEU A 122 15.94 -5.81 24.99
CA LEU A 122 15.86 -6.91 24.03
C LEU A 122 15.51 -8.21 24.75
N ARG A 123 14.36 -8.78 24.42
CA ARG A 123 13.83 -9.99 25.06
C ARG A 123 13.70 -11.13 24.08
N SER A 124 13.84 -12.35 24.59
CA SER A 124 13.65 -13.57 23.81
C SER A 124 12.62 -14.49 24.46
N PHE A 125 11.73 -15.04 23.64
CA PHE A 125 10.67 -15.95 24.04
C PHE A 125 10.65 -17.16 23.12
N ARG A 126 10.62 -18.37 23.70
CA ARG A 126 10.25 -19.59 22.98
C ARG A 126 8.75 -19.78 23.06
N ILE A 127 8.15 -20.12 21.93
CA ILE A 127 6.73 -20.38 21.76
C ILE A 127 6.60 -21.78 21.18
N ASP A 128 6.13 -22.73 21.98
CA ASP A 128 5.93 -24.12 21.58
C ASP A 128 4.56 -24.26 20.88
N TYR A 129 4.54 -24.95 19.75
CA TYR A 129 3.29 -25.24 19.05
C TYR A 129 2.48 -26.32 19.78
N PRO A 130 1.14 -26.28 19.67
CA PRO A 130 0.29 -27.35 20.17
C PRO A 130 0.67 -28.70 19.52
N PRO A 131 0.57 -29.83 20.25
CA PRO A 131 0.86 -31.14 19.70
C PRO A 131 0.02 -31.41 18.45
N ARG A 132 0.68 -31.73 17.32
CA ARG A 132 -0.03 -32.17 16.11
C ARG A 132 -0.71 -33.52 16.42
N LYS A 133 -2.03 -33.60 16.18
CA LYS A 133 -2.79 -34.85 16.30
C LYS A 133 -2.20 -35.88 15.33
N ARG A 134 -1.51 -36.91 15.84
CA ARG A 134 -0.98 -37.99 15.00
C ARG A 134 -2.17 -38.75 14.42
N THR A 135 -2.37 -38.66 13.11
CA THR A 135 -3.21 -39.61 12.37
C THR A 135 -2.46 -40.94 12.32
N THR A 136 -2.93 -41.91 13.10
CA THR A 136 -2.43 -43.28 13.04
C THR A 136 -2.60 -43.82 11.62
N PRO A 137 -1.55 -44.37 10.97
CA PRO A 137 -1.71 -45.04 9.70
C PRO A 137 -2.54 -46.31 9.91
N THR A 138 -3.77 -46.33 9.41
CA THR A 138 -4.56 -47.55 9.24
C THR A 138 -3.88 -48.43 8.21
N ASN A 139 -3.12 -49.41 8.68
CA ASN A 139 -2.82 -50.67 7.98
C ASN A 139 -2.26 -51.68 8.99
N ALA A 140 -3.17 -52.37 9.68
CA ALA A 140 -2.95 -53.72 10.19
C ALA A 140 -4.31 -54.40 10.31
N ILE A 141 -4.60 -55.28 9.35
CA ILE A 141 -5.63 -56.30 9.43
C ILE A 141 -5.05 -57.40 10.33
N ASP A 142 -5.66 -57.63 11.49
CA ASP A 142 -6.19 -58.94 11.91
C ASP A 142 -6.69 -58.86 13.36
N GLY A 143 -7.84 -59.51 13.59
CA GLY A 143 -8.78 -59.19 14.66
C GLY A 143 -8.53 -59.83 16.01
N ALA A 144 -9.21 -59.29 17.02
CA ALA A 144 -10.05 -60.03 17.96
C ALA A 144 -10.67 -59.05 18.98
N SER A 145 -12.00 -59.07 19.01
CA SER A 145 -12.85 -58.97 20.20
C SER A 145 -12.93 -57.65 20.98
N GLU A 146 -14.13 -57.10 20.89
CA GLU A 146 -14.69 -55.94 21.59
C GLU A 146 -14.55 -56.01 23.12
N SER A 147 -14.24 -54.86 23.72
CA SER A 147 -14.63 -54.50 25.08
C SER A 147 -15.03 -53.02 25.06
N PRO A 148 -16.28 -52.67 25.42
CA PRO A 148 -16.75 -51.29 25.35
C PRO A 148 -16.43 -50.59 26.67
N ALA A 149 -15.34 -49.81 26.70
CA ALA A 149 -15.08 -48.88 27.78
C ALA A 149 -14.44 -47.60 27.22
N ASP A 150 -15.03 -46.49 27.64
CA ASP A 150 -14.57 -45.11 27.50
C ASP A 150 -14.55 -44.52 26.09
N ASN A 151 -15.66 -43.85 25.75
CA ASN A 151 -15.61 -42.70 24.85
C ASN A 151 -14.59 -41.70 25.43
N PRO A 152 -13.42 -41.44 24.79
CA PRO A 152 -12.63 -40.30 25.19
C PRO A 152 -13.43 -39.07 24.76
N ALA A 153 -13.86 -38.27 25.74
CA ALA A 153 -14.31 -36.92 25.50
C ALA A 153 -13.30 -36.23 24.56
N PRO A 154 -13.75 -35.35 23.63
CA PRO A 154 -12.83 -34.66 22.74
C PRO A 154 -11.80 -33.92 23.60
N GLU A 155 -10.55 -34.40 23.60
CA GLU A 155 -9.44 -33.74 24.28
C GLU A 155 -9.40 -32.31 23.79
N LYS A 156 -9.66 -31.37 24.71
CA LYS A 156 -9.46 -29.95 24.44
C LYS A 156 -8.00 -29.79 24.01
N PRO A 157 -7.71 -29.13 22.87
CA PRO A 157 -6.34 -28.93 22.44
C PRO A 157 -5.59 -28.23 23.58
N THR A 158 -4.52 -28.85 24.07
CA THR A 158 -3.64 -28.21 25.05
C THR A 158 -3.05 -26.97 24.39
N PRO A 159 -3.22 -25.78 24.99
CA PRO A 159 -2.66 -24.55 24.44
C PRO A 159 -1.14 -24.65 24.34
N GLY A 160 -0.56 -23.94 23.37
CA GLY A 160 0.90 -23.84 23.25
C GLY A 160 1.52 -23.29 24.53
N LYS A 161 2.82 -23.53 24.75
CA LYS A 161 3.54 -23.04 25.93
C LYS A 161 4.49 -21.93 25.54
N THR A 162 4.54 -20.86 26.33
CA THR A 162 5.54 -19.78 26.19
C THR A 162 6.58 -19.87 27.28
N THR A 163 7.85 -19.77 26.91
CA THR A 163 8.98 -19.79 27.84
C THR A 163 9.88 -18.58 27.59
N PRO A 164 10.03 -17.65 28.55
CA PRO A 164 11.02 -16.58 28.43
C PRO A 164 12.43 -17.18 28.45
N LEU A 165 13.28 -16.76 27.51
CA LEU A 165 14.63 -17.30 27.35
C LEU A 165 15.71 -16.32 27.83
N SER A 166 15.67 -15.06 27.39
CA SER A 166 16.68 -14.07 27.76
C SER A 166 16.14 -12.64 27.80
N ARG A 167 16.87 -11.79 28.53
CA ARG A 167 16.71 -10.33 28.58
C ARG A 167 18.09 -9.71 28.49
N ALA A 168 18.28 -8.76 27.59
CA ALA A 168 19.58 -8.14 27.34
C ALA A 168 19.46 -6.63 27.16
N SER A 169 20.50 -5.91 27.58
CA SER A 169 20.71 -4.51 27.23
C SER A 169 21.85 -4.43 26.23
N LEU A 170 21.51 -4.15 24.97
CA LEU A 170 22.50 -4.01 23.91
C LEU A 170 22.87 -2.56 23.62
N PHE A 171 21.97 -1.58 23.77
CA PHE A 171 22.31 -0.16 23.64
C PHE A 171 23.31 0.32 24.70
N ARG A 172 24.21 1.22 24.27
CA ARG A 172 25.23 1.85 25.11
C ARG A 172 24.91 3.28 25.49
N THR A 173 23.87 3.87 24.91
CA THR A 173 23.42 5.24 25.23
C THR A 173 22.92 5.26 26.68
N LYS A 174 23.87 5.42 27.60
CA LYS A 174 23.60 5.81 28.98
C LYS A 174 23.08 7.23 28.91
N GLY A 175 22.00 7.52 29.63
CA GLY A 175 21.63 8.92 29.84
C GLY A 175 22.87 9.64 30.39
N ASP A 176 23.34 10.67 29.69
CA ASP A 176 24.29 11.62 30.27
C ASP A 176 23.80 12.00 31.66
N ASP A 177 24.69 12.39 32.58
CA ASP A 177 24.27 12.86 33.91
C ASP A 177 23.27 14.04 33.83
N LYS A 178 23.19 14.73 32.68
CA LYS A 178 22.18 15.76 32.36
C LYS A 178 20.88 15.22 31.73
N SER A 179 20.89 14.03 31.13
CA SER A 179 19.73 13.37 30.49
C SER A 179 19.21 12.15 31.25
N ARG A 180 19.59 11.99 32.52
CA ARG A 180 19.04 11.05 33.52
C ARG A 180 17.50 11.15 33.74
N GLY A 181 16.79 11.92 32.91
CA GLY A 181 15.36 12.12 32.90
C GLY A 181 14.67 12.06 31.53
N SER A 182 15.35 11.83 30.39
CA SER A 182 14.66 11.60 29.11
C SER A 182 14.32 10.11 28.94
N GLY A 183 13.56 9.56 29.90
CA GLY A 183 13.20 8.13 29.98
C GLY A 183 12.26 7.63 28.88
N ASP A 184 12.27 8.27 27.72
CA ASP A 184 11.39 7.98 26.58
C ASP A 184 12.13 7.18 25.49
N THR A 185 13.43 6.92 25.64
CA THR A 185 14.20 6.12 24.68
C THR A 185 13.70 4.68 24.65
N TYR A 186 13.39 4.17 23.46
CA TYR A 186 12.92 2.80 23.27
C TYR A 186 13.58 2.14 22.05
N GLN A 187 13.45 0.81 21.94
CA GLN A 187 13.88 0.10 20.75
C GLN A 187 12.87 0.29 19.61
N ARG A 188 13.18 1.13 18.63
CA ARG A 188 12.27 1.39 17.48
C ARG A 188 12.30 0.28 16.45
N ILE A 189 13.48 -0.26 16.16
CA ILE A 189 13.69 -1.20 15.05
C ILE A 189 14.24 -2.51 15.60
N LEU A 190 13.73 -3.61 15.04
CA LEU A 190 14.34 -4.93 15.09
C LEU A 190 14.21 -5.54 13.68
N ARG A 191 15.33 -5.78 13.04
CA ARG A 191 15.41 -6.36 11.69
C ARG A 191 16.36 -7.55 11.71
N LEU A 192 15.99 -8.61 11.03
CA LEU A 192 16.84 -9.78 10.82
C LEU A 192 17.23 -9.88 9.35
N SER A 193 18.40 -10.45 9.07
CA SER A 193 18.75 -10.89 7.72
C SER A 193 17.74 -11.92 7.20
N PRO A 194 17.62 -12.14 5.88
CA PRO A 194 16.70 -13.13 5.32
C PRO A 194 16.89 -14.51 5.95
N TRP A 195 15.79 -15.25 6.10
CA TRP A 195 15.84 -16.64 6.54
C TRP A 195 16.11 -17.55 5.34
N LYS A 196 17.10 -18.44 5.46
CA LYS A 196 17.38 -19.50 4.47
C LYS A 196 17.09 -20.86 5.09
N ASP A 197 17.82 -21.20 6.13
CA ASP A 197 17.67 -22.44 6.90
C ASP A 197 18.16 -22.21 8.35
N ALA A 198 18.12 -23.24 9.19
CA ALA A 198 18.52 -23.15 10.59
C ALA A 198 20.05 -23.12 10.80
N ASP A 199 20.83 -23.59 9.83
CA ASP A 199 22.29 -23.76 9.93
C ASP A 199 23.06 -22.57 9.35
N THR A 200 22.40 -21.76 8.53
CA THR A 200 22.96 -20.56 7.91
C THR A 200 23.12 -19.44 8.95
N PRO A 201 24.30 -18.77 8.98
CA PRO A 201 24.49 -17.62 9.85
C PRO A 201 23.42 -16.57 9.59
N ARG A 202 22.84 -16.03 10.66
CA ARG A 202 21.92 -14.89 10.61
C ARG A 202 22.41 -13.77 11.51
N VAL A 203 22.14 -12.55 11.08
CA VAL A 203 22.46 -11.34 11.83
C VAL A 203 21.21 -10.49 12.01
N ALA A 204 21.28 -9.61 12.99
CA ALA A 204 20.19 -8.75 13.38
C ALA A 204 20.68 -7.32 13.57
N ALA A 205 19.79 -6.36 13.36
CA ALA A 205 19.99 -4.95 13.68
C ALA A 205 18.85 -4.48 14.59
N ILE A 206 19.22 -3.75 15.65
CA ILE A 206 18.29 -2.96 16.45
C ILE A 206 18.67 -1.49 16.38
N ALA A 207 17.68 -0.60 16.49
CA ALA A 207 17.94 0.84 16.57
C ALA A 207 17.06 1.51 17.62
N THR A 208 17.60 2.54 18.26
CA THR A 208 16.89 3.37 19.23
C THR A 208 15.89 4.31 18.54
N GLY A 209 14.82 4.69 19.25
CA GLY A 209 13.98 5.84 18.95
C GLY A 209 13.83 6.72 20.19
N LEU A 210 13.62 8.01 19.99
CA LEU A 210 13.59 9.06 21.02
C LEU A 210 14.85 9.05 21.91
N ALA A 211 15.99 8.74 21.31
CA ALA A 211 17.28 8.80 21.98
C ALA A 211 17.93 10.17 21.77
N PRO A 212 18.60 10.74 22.79
CA PRO A 212 19.38 11.97 22.61
C PRO A 212 20.47 11.85 21.52
N SER A 213 21.08 10.66 21.42
CA SER A 213 21.95 10.25 20.32
C SER A 213 21.55 8.84 19.92
N GLY A 214 21.13 8.68 18.67
CA GLY A 214 20.67 7.40 18.15
C GLY A 214 21.80 6.37 18.07
N GLU A 215 21.46 5.08 18.21
CA GLU A 215 22.39 3.98 18.03
C GLU A 215 21.76 2.88 17.17
N ILE A 216 22.52 2.33 16.22
CA ILE A 216 22.21 1.09 15.52
C ILE A 216 23.20 0.02 15.99
N VAL A 217 22.69 -1.11 16.48
CA VAL A 217 23.52 -2.23 16.97
C VAL A 217 23.30 -3.44 16.09
N PHE A 218 24.40 -3.99 15.56
CA PHE A 218 24.41 -5.25 14.83
C PHE A 218 24.85 -6.38 15.76
N PHE A 219 24.16 -7.51 15.70
CA PHE A 219 24.47 -8.67 16.52
C PHE A 219 24.11 -9.99 15.83
N HIS A 220 24.63 -11.08 16.37
CA HIS A 220 24.24 -12.43 15.98
C HIS A 220 22.79 -12.72 16.29
N ALA A 221 22.05 -13.19 15.30
CA ALA A 221 20.67 -13.60 15.49
C ALA A 221 20.61 -15.01 16.11
N VAL A 222 20.87 -15.08 17.42
CA VAL A 222 20.76 -16.30 18.24
C VAL A 222 19.51 -16.26 19.12
N THR A 223 19.14 -17.40 19.69
CA THR A 223 17.94 -17.53 20.54
C THR A 223 18.07 -16.80 21.87
N THR A 224 19.28 -16.56 22.38
CA THR A 224 19.53 -15.84 23.64
C THR A 224 20.61 -14.77 23.45
N PRO A 225 20.31 -13.67 22.75
CA PRO A 225 21.31 -12.66 22.43
C PRO A 225 21.82 -11.96 23.68
N SER A 226 23.09 -11.61 23.68
CA SER A 226 23.84 -10.97 24.77
C SER A 226 24.83 -9.94 24.24
N ALA A 227 25.52 -9.23 25.13
CA ALA A 227 26.55 -8.26 24.72
C ALA A 227 27.74 -8.91 23.98
N ALA A 228 27.99 -10.21 24.18
CA ALA A 228 29.04 -10.95 23.48
C ALA A 228 28.72 -11.22 21.99
N ASP A 229 27.44 -11.15 21.64
CA ASP A 229 26.93 -11.42 20.30
C ASP A 229 26.99 -10.19 19.38
N VAL A 230 27.43 -9.04 19.91
CA VAL A 230 27.52 -7.79 19.16
C VAL A 230 28.68 -7.84 18.16
N ILE A 231 28.37 -7.48 16.91
CA ILE A 231 29.30 -7.53 15.78
C ILE A 231 29.63 -6.15 15.20
N GLY A 232 28.87 -5.12 15.56
CA GLY A 232 29.16 -3.74 15.18
C GLY A 232 28.16 -2.75 15.74
N ARG A 233 28.53 -1.47 15.78
CA ARG A 233 27.68 -0.39 16.30
C ARG A 233 27.87 0.91 15.54
N ILE A 234 26.79 1.52 15.11
CA ILE A 234 26.80 2.87 14.52
C ILE A 234 26.21 3.82 15.56
N ARG A 235 26.97 4.85 15.93
CA ARG A 235 26.46 5.99 16.68
C ARG A 235 26.00 7.05 15.69
N LEU A 236 24.76 7.47 15.84
CA LEU A 236 24.16 8.54 15.05
C LEU A 236 24.42 9.89 15.74
N ASP A 237 24.36 10.97 14.98
CA ASP A 237 24.56 12.32 15.50
C ASP A 237 23.47 12.72 16.51
N SER A 238 23.68 13.86 17.19
CA SER A 238 22.64 14.44 18.05
C SER A 238 21.37 14.67 17.24
N ASP A 239 20.23 14.27 17.80
CA ASP A 239 18.91 14.38 17.16
C ASP A 239 18.74 13.58 15.85
N GLU A 240 19.66 12.66 15.55
CA GLU A 240 19.55 11.73 14.42
C GLU A 240 19.04 10.36 14.89
N GLU A 241 18.08 9.81 14.13
CA GLU A 241 17.51 8.49 14.36
C GLU A 241 17.47 7.69 13.07
N ALA A 242 17.61 6.37 13.17
CA ALA A 242 17.35 5.48 12.05
C ALA A 242 15.83 5.34 11.86
N GLU A 243 15.33 5.81 10.72
CA GLU A 243 13.92 5.69 10.35
C GLU A 243 13.55 4.25 9.97
N ASP A 244 14.46 3.54 9.29
CA ASP A 244 14.35 2.11 8.97
C ASP A 244 15.75 1.51 8.70
N VAL A 245 15.86 0.19 8.87
CA VAL A 245 17.05 -0.61 8.57
C VAL A 245 16.62 -1.87 7.84
N ASP A 246 17.37 -2.25 6.81
CA ASP A 246 17.21 -3.54 6.15
C ASP A 246 18.56 -4.24 5.94
N ILE A 247 18.51 -5.57 5.81
CA ILE A 247 19.69 -6.42 5.71
C ILE A 247 19.45 -7.43 4.58
N THR A 248 20.44 -7.65 3.73
CA THR A 248 20.43 -8.72 2.71
C THR A 248 21.75 -9.48 2.73
N ASP A 249 21.70 -10.75 2.31
CA ASP A 249 22.89 -11.57 2.12
C ASP A 249 23.76 -11.04 0.97
N LEU A 250 25.07 -11.22 1.10
CA LEU A 250 26.03 -11.15 0.00
C LEU A 250 26.35 -12.57 -0.52
N GLU A 251 27.07 -12.64 -1.64
CA GLU A 251 27.47 -13.94 -2.22
C GLU A 251 28.39 -14.74 -1.29
N GLU A 252 29.25 -14.04 -0.54
CA GLU A 252 30.10 -14.63 0.48
C GLU A 252 29.28 -15.06 1.71
N PRO A 253 29.33 -16.34 2.12
CA PRO A 253 28.60 -16.84 3.28
C PRO A 253 28.94 -16.06 4.55
N GLY A 254 27.92 -15.70 5.33
CA GLY A 254 28.10 -14.97 6.58
C GLY A 254 28.43 -13.47 6.41
N ARG A 255 28.47 -12.94 5.18
CA ARG A 255 28.55 -11.51 4.91
C ARG A 255 27.21 -10.95 4.51
N PHE A 256 26.94 -9.74 4.98
CA PHE A 256 25.66 -9.06 4.78
C PHE A 256 25.89 -7.62 4.35
N GLN A 257 25.05 -7.18 3.42
CA GLN A 257 24.89 -5.77 3.08
C GLN A 257 23.77 -5.21 3.95
N VAL A 258 24.03 -4.08 4.60
CA VAL A 258 23.06 -3.34 5.39
C VAL A 258 22.79 -2.01 4.73
N ALA A 259 21.54 -1.57 4.75
CA ALA A 259 21.16 -0.22 4.43
C ALA A 259 20.29 0.37 5.55
N TYR A 260 20.49 1.65 5.84
CA TYR A 260 19.64 2.39 6.76
C TYR A 260 19.40 3.82 6.23
N THR A 261 18.36 4.47 6.75
CA THR A 261 18.06 5.86 6.43
C THR A 261 17.76 6.65 7.70
N ASN A 262 18.22 7.89 7.75
CA ASN A 262 17.84 8.87 8.78
C ASN A 262 16.63 9.73 8.35
N GLY A 263 15.99 9.34 7.25
CA GLY A 263 14.89 10.06 6.61
C GLY A 263 15.32 11.00 5.49
N VAL A 264 16.54 11.53 5.46
CA VAL A 264 17.00 12.41 4.35
C VAL A 264 18.10 11.75 3.54
N ASP A 265 18.88 10.91 4.19
CA ASP A 265 20.05 10.24 3.63
C ASP A 265 19.88 8.73 3.65
N VAL A 266 20.54 8.06 2.72
CA VAL A 266 20.64 6.60 2.67
C VAL A 266 22.11 6.24 2.84
N PHE A 267 22.35 5.32 3.77
CA PHE A 267 23.67 4.81 4.08
C PHE A 267 23.72 3.30 3.87
N THR A 268 24.91 2.80 3.54
CA THR A 268 25.17 1.37 3.42
C THR A 268 26.44 0.99 4.14
N CYS A 269 26.49 -0.24 4.65
CA CYS A 269 27.70 -0.82 5.21
C CYS A 269 27.68 -2.34 5.04
N GLN A 270 28.83 -2.97 5.23
CA GLN A 270 28.93 -4.42 5.24
C GLN A 270 29.28 -4.92 6.64
N ILE A 271 28.66 -6.02 7.03
CA ILE A 271 28.91 -6.70 8.30
C ILE A 271 29.15 -8.18 8.06
N SER A 272 29.87 -8.82 8.99
CA SER A 272 30.15 -10.24 8.95
C SER A 272 29.72 -10.91 10.25
N SER A 273 29.13 -12.10 10.14
CA SER A 273 28.83 -13.00 11.25
C SER A 273 30.09 -13.50 11.97
N GLU A 274 31.28 -13.30 11.45
CA GLU A 274 32.50 -13.72 12.15
C GLU A 274 33.08 -12.60 13.00
N THR A 275 32.63 -11.37 12.79
CA THR A 275 33.13 -10.20 13.53
C THR A 275 32.67 -10.28 14.98
N ARG A 276 33.56 -9.98 15.93
CA ARG A 276 33.24 -9.84 17.36
C ARG A 276 33.77 -8.51 17.86
N SER A 277 33.17 -7.42 17.37
CA SER A 277 33.63 -6.07 17.63
C SER A 277 32.47 -5.14 17.96
N ASN A 278 32.75 -4.14 18.78
CA ASN A 278 31.83 -3.04 19.03
C ASN A 278 32.17 -1.80 18.20
N ALA A 279 33.14 -1.90 17.28
CA ALA A 279 33.51 -0.82 16.37
C ALA A 279 32.39 -0.56 15.36
N ALA A 280 32.36 0.65 14.81
CA ALA A 280 31.50 0.95 13.69
C ALA A 280 32.00 0.22 12.43
N PRO A 281 31.11 -0.41 11.65
CA PRO A 281 31.48 -0.87 10.32
C PRO A 281 31.82 0.34 9.43
N ASP A 282 32.42 0.08 8.26
CA ASP A 282 32.65 1.12 7.25
C ASP A 282 31.31 1.56 6.64
N VAL A 283 30.83 2.73 7.09
CA VAL A 283 29.55 3.31 6.67
C VAL A 283 29.76 4.26 5.52
N LYS A 284 29.08 3.98 4.41
CA LYS A 284 29.10 4.80 3.20
C LYS A 284 27.77 5.52 3.05
N HIS A 285 27.83 6.85 2.98
CA HIS A 285 26.72 7.66 2.52
C HIS A 285 26.56 7.50 1.00
N VAL A 286 25.39 7.04 0.54
CA VAL A 286 25.20 6.69 -0.88
C VAL A 286 24.21 7.60 -1.60
N TYR A 287 23.30 8.26 -0.87
CA TYR A 287 22.29 9.13 -1.46
C TYR A 287 21.74 10.15 -0.46
N SER A 288 21.49 11.38 -0.90
CA SER A 288 20.74 12.41 -0.17
C SER A 288 19.53 12.88 -0.97
N VAL A 289 18.41 13.15 -0.29
CA VAL A 289 17.27 13.83 -0.91
C VAL A 289 17.67 15.27 -1.29
N PRO A 290 17.58 15.67 -2.56
CA PRO A 290 17.98 17.01 -3.00
C PRO A 290 17.10 18.10 -2.35
N LEU A 291 17.70 19.27 -2.10
CA LEU A 291 16.96 20.46 -1.68
C LEU A 291 16.08 20.96 -2.83
N SER A 292 14.85 21.40 -2.52
CA SER A 292 14.07 22.15 -3.51
C SER A 292 14.64 23.57 -3.62
N GLU A 293 15.08 23.95 -4.81
CA GLU A 293 15.68 25.27 -5.08
C GLU A 293 14.63 26.39 -5.19
N LYS A 294 13.33 26.06 -5.31
CA LYS A 294 12.26 27.05 -5.51
C LYS A 294 11.75 27.64 -4.19
N GLY A 295 12.20 28.87 -3.92
CA GLY A 295 11.75 29.84 -2.91
C GLY A 295 10.49 29.49 -2.12
N GLY A 296 10.70 28.88 -0.95
CA GLY A 296 9.71 28.52 0.06
C GLY A 296 10.36 27.63 1.13
N ARG A 297 9.81 27.54 2.34
CA ARG A 297 10.37 26.81 3.52
C ARG A 297 11.17 25.55 3.12
N LYS A 298 12.36 25.39 3.71
CA LYS A 298 13.31 24.26 3.53
C LYS A 298 12.75 22.91 4.01
N THR A 299 11.59 22.47 3.54
CA THR A 299 11.00 21.18 3.91
C THR A 299 11.36 20.14 2.85
N ARG A 300 12.22 19.20 3.21
CA ARG A 300 12.61 18.08 2.34
C ARG A 300 11.61 16.92 2.49
N PRO A 301 11.33 16.18 1.40
CA PRO A 301 10.72 14.86 1.50
C PRO A 301 11.57 13.94 2.40
N LYS A 302 10.92 13.00 3.09
CA LYS A 302 11.59 12.08 4.01
C LYS A 302 11.35 10.61 3.63
N PHE A 303 12.39 9.80 3.63
CA PHE A 303 12.30 8.35 3.58
C PHE A 303 11.74 7.81 4.89
N ARG A 304 10.75 6.92 4.78
CA ARG A 304 10.08 6.31 5.92
C ARG A 304 10.48 4.86 6.13
N ALA A 305 10.75 4.15 5.04
CA ALA A 305 11.09 2.74 5.03
C ALA A 305 11.95 2.40 3.82
N LEU A 306 12.73 1.33 3.92
CA LEU A 306 13.57 0.83 2.83
C LEU A 306 13.61 -0.70 2.82
N ARG A 307 13.61 -1.32 1.64
CA ARG A 307 13.79 -2.77 1.49
C ARG A 307 14.77 -3.10 0.38
N PHE A 308 15.66 -4.05 0.62
CA PHE A 308 16.46 -4.65 -0.44
C PHE A 308 15.57 -5.45 -1.38
N LEU A 309 15.75 -5.23 -2.67
CA LEU A 309 15.24 -6.08 -3.74
C LEU A 309 16.33 -7.05 -4.22
N SER A 310 17.57 -6.56 -4.21
CA SER A 310 18.82 -7.28 -4.43
C SER A 310 19.93 -6.58 -3.63
N PRO A 311 21.14 -7.15 -3.50
CA PRO A 311 22.26 -6.48 -2.84
C PRO A 311 22.64 -5.11 -3.42
N THR A 312 22.25 -4.83 -4.66
CA THR A 312 22.55 -3.60 -5.39
C THR A 312 21.33 -2.73 -5.66
N THR A 313 20.14 -3.09 -5.15
CA THR A 313 18.92 -2.31 -5.40
C THR A 313 18.04 -2.21 -4.17
N LEU A 314 17.70 -0.97 -3.81
CA LEU A 314 16.79 -0.62 -2.73
C LEU A 314 15.46 -0.09 -3.27
N LEU A 315 14.38 -0.48 -2.61
CA LEU A 315 13.06 0.13 -2.72
C LEU A 315 12.83 1.01 -1.49
N LEU A 316 12.59 2.30 -1.72
CA LEU A 316 12.41 3.30 -0.67
C LEU A 316 10.97 3.82 -0.69
N LEU A 317 10.35 3.96 0.48
CA LEU A 317 9.09 4.69 0.66
C LEU A 317 9.41 6.12 1.09
N GLN A 318 9.03 7.10 0.26
CA GLN A 318 9.29 8.52 0.50
C GLN A 318 7.99 9.30 0.70
N ASN A 319 7.92 10.06 1.79
CA ASN A 319 6.82 10.96 2.09
C ASN A 319 7.16 12.39 1.66
N ALA A 320 6.27 13.01 0.90
CA ALA A 320 6.37 14.42 0.55
C ALA A 320 6.14 15.30 1.78
N PRO A 321 6.73 16.51 1.82
CA PRO A 321 6.45 17.47 2.89
C PRO A 321 4.97 17.85 2.90
N ASP A 322 4.50 18.34 4.06
CA ASP A 322 3.13 18.83 4.27
C ASP A 322 2.03 17.82 3.91
N ARG A 323 2.31 16.50 4.01
CA ARG A 323 1.35 15.43 3.68
C ARG A 323 0.81 15.53 2.24
N LYS A 324 1.63 16.01 1.31
CA LYS A 324 1.24 16.19 -0.11
C LYS A 324 1.19 14.89 -0.92
N GLY A 325 1.46 13.74 -0.30
CA GLY A 325 1.50 12.44 -0.94
C GLY A 325 2.79 11.67 -0.60
N CYS A 326 2.90 10.49 -1.16
CA CYS A 326 4.08 9.65 -1.02
C CYS A 326 4.37 8.89 -2.31
N GLU A 327 5.60 8.43 -2.44
CA GLU A 327 6.07 7.71 -3.61
C GLU A 327 7.05 6.60 -3.24
N LEU A 328 7.14 5.61 -4.13
CA LEU A 328 8.18 4.61 -4.13
C LEU A 328 9.35 5.08 -5.01
N VAL A 329 10.57 4.94 -4.50
CA VAL A 329 11.81 5.27 -5.21
C VAL A 329 12.65 4.01 -5.32
N LEU A 330 13.01 3.61 -6.54
CA LEU A 330 14.00 2.56 -6.78
C LEU A 330 15.38 3.19 -6.88
N LEU A 331 16.26 2.80 -5.98
CA LEU A 331 17.64 3.28 -5.89
C LEU A 331 18.59 2.12 -6.21
N GLU A 332 19.40 2.28 -7.26
CA GLU A 332 20.49 1.37 -7.60
C GLU A 332 21.76 1.81 -6.88
N LEU A 333 22.43 0.86 -6.24
CA LEU A 333 23.69 1.04 -5.52
C LEU A 333 24.82 0.62 -6.45
N HIS A 334 25.82 1.49 -6.59
CA HIS A 334 27.02 1.21 -7.37
C HIS A 334 28.14 0.76 -6.44
N ASP A 335 28.94 -0.20 -6.89
CA ASP A 335 30.15 -0.57 -6.18
C ASP A 335 31.27 0.41 -6.56
N PRO A 336 31.75 1.25 -5.62
CA PRO A 336 32.81 2.21 -5.90
C PRO A 336 34.14 1.51 -6.24
N THR A 337 34.32 0.23 -5.91
CA THR A 337 35.51 -0.53 -6.28
C THR A 337 35.52 -0.99 -7.74
N LEU A 338 34.35 -1.00 -8.38
CA LEU A 338 34.18 -1.40 -9.78
C LEU A 338 34.07 -0.18 -10.72
N SER A 339 33.86 1.03 -10.18
CA SER A 339 33.85 2.25 -10.97
C SER A 339 35.27 2.74 -11.23
N LEU A 340 35.65 2.83 -12.51
CA LEU A 340 36.90 3.46 -12.94
C LEU A 340 36.89 4.99 -12.77
N ASP A 341 35.72 5.57 -12.50
CA ASP A 341 35.51 7.00 -12.27
C ASP A 341 35.26 7.23 -10.77
N GLU A 342 36.24 7.85 -10.11
CA GLU A 342 36.20 8.19 -8.68
C GLU A 342 35.09 9.22 -8.35
N HIS A 343 34.54 9.90 -9.36
CA HIS A 343 33.44 10.84 -9.22
C HIS A 343 32.06 10.27 -9.58
N ALA A 344 31.97 8.98 -9.93
CA ALA A 344 30.70 8.34 -10.21
C ALA A 344 29.79 8.38 -8.96
N PRO A 345 28.48 8.65 -9.12
CA PRO A 345 27.57 8.68 -7.98
C PRO A 345 27.47 7.29 -7.36
N ALA A 346 27.59 7.21 -6.02
CA ALA A 346 27.49 5.95 -5.27
C ALA A 346 26.12 5.26 -5.42
N ALA A 347 25.08 6.02 -5.77
CA ALA A 347 23.76 5.47 -6.10
C ALA A 347 23.02 6.33 -7.14
N THR A 348 22.14 5.69 -7.91
CA THR A 348 21.31 6.35 -8.92
C THR A 348 19.83 6.00 -8.75
N VAL A 349 18.95 6.99 -8.88
CA VAL A 349 17.51 6.75 -8.86
C VAL A 349 17.07 6.20 -10.21
N LEU A 350 16.66 4.94 -10.24
CA LEU A 350 16.20 4.27 -11.45
C LEU A 350 14.79 4.70 -11.85
N ARG A 351 13.88 4.71 -10.88
CA ARG A 351 12.45 4.94 -11.07
C ARG A 351 11.84 5.58 -9.84
N ARG A 352 10.77 6.34 -10.08
CA ARG A 352 9.87 6.85 -9.05
C ARG A 352 8.45 6.46 -9.43
N LYS A 353 7.63 6.09 -8.45
CA LYS A 353 6.20 5.91 -8.63
C LYS A 353 5.44 6.55 -7.49
N LYS A 354 4.70 7.61 -7.82
CA LYS A 354 3.70 8.16 -6.92
C LYS A 354 2.66 7.10 -6.58
N LEU A 355 2.37 6.98 -5.30
CA LEU A 355 1.26 6.19 -4.81
C LEU A 355 -0.04 6.97 -5.03
N ARG A 356 -1.18 6.34 -4.75
CA ARG A 356 -2.47 7.02 -4.92
C ARG A 356 -2.54 8.34 -4.15
N SER A 357 -3.23 9.30 -4.72
CA SER A 357 -3.42 10.64 -4.15
C SER A 357 -4.16 10.62 -2.80
N SER A 358 -4.91 9.56 -2.48
CA SER A 358 -5.52 9.34 -1.16
C SER A 358 -4.48 9.08 -0.07
N ILE A 359 -3.35 8.44 -0.42
CA ILE A 359 -2.26 8.12 0.50
C ILE A 359 -1.37 9.35 0.68
N LYS A 360 -1.76 10.22 1.61
CA LYS A 360 -1.03 11.44 1.95
C LYS A 360 0.31 11.16 2.63
N ILE A 361 0.39 10.08 3.39
CA ILE A 361 1.59 9.60 4.08
C ILE A 361 1.61 8.08 3.99
N GLY A 362 2.74 7.51 3.57
CA GLY A 362 3.02 6.09 3.72
C GLY A 362 3.54 5.78 5.12
N LEU A 363 2.99 4.75 5.76
CA LEU A 363 3.29 4.36 7.13
C LEU A 363 4.29 3.20 7.22
N GLY A 364 4.19 2.23 6.31
CA GLY A 364 5.02 1.03 6.30
C GLY A 364 5.18 0.45 4.90
N LEU A 365 6.26 -0.31 4.72
CA LEU A 365 6.65 -0.96 3.47
C LEU A 365 7.10 -2.38 3.79
N ASP A 366 6.63 -3.35 3.02
CA ASP A 366 7.18 -4.70 3.01
C ASP A 366 7.19 -5.31 1.62
N VAL A 367 8.07 -6.28 1.41
CA VAL A 367 8.28 -6.94 0.11
C VAL A 367 8.33 -8.45 0.24
N CYS A 368 7.86 -9.15 -0.78
CA CYS A 368 7.95 -10.60 -0.91
C CYS A 368 8.46 -10.96 -2.29
N SER A 369 9.64 -11.59 -2.33
CA SER A 369 10.25 -12.05 -3.57
C SER A 369 9.73 -13.43 -3.96
N LEU A 370 9.00 -13.51 -5.07
CA LEU A 370 8.49 -14.74 -5.65
C LEU A 370 9.58 -15.31 -6.57
N GLY A 371 10.16 -16.45 -6.17
CA GLY A 371 11.44 -17.02 -6.65
C GLY A 371 11.78 -16.87 -8.15
N ALA A 372 13.07 -16.88 -8.44
CA ALA A 372 13.59 -16.69 -9.79
C ALA A 372 13.38 -17.96 -10.67
N ASN A 373 13.11 -17.75 -11.95
CA ASN A 373 13.17 -18.85 -12.94
C ASN A 373 14.62 -19.12 -13.37
N PRO A 374 14.90 -20.21 -14.13
CA PRO A 374 16.24 -20.48 -14.66
C PRO A 374 16.80 -19.37 -15.56
N ALA A 375 15.94 -18.50 -16.11
CA ALA A 375 16.32 -17.33 -16.88
C ALA A 375 16.59 -16.08 -16.01
N GLY A 376 16.57 -16.20 -14.67
CA GLY A 376 16.82 -15.12 -13.71
C GLY A 376 15.69 -14.10 -13.54
N GLN A 377 14.52 -14.34 -14.15
CA GLN A 377 13.35 -13.48 -13.99
C GLN A 377 12.67 -13.75 -12.65
N GLN A 378 12.38 -12.68 -11.93
CA GLN A 378 11.80 -12.73 -10.59
C GLN A 378 10.72 -11.67 -10.46
N GLN A 379 9.64 -11.98 -9.74
CA GLN A 379 8.63 -10.98 -9.39
C GLN A 379 8.72 -10.70 -7.89
N THR A 380 8.77 -9.43 -7.52
CA THR A 380 8.63 -8.98 -6.14
C THR A 380 7.26 -8.35 -5.95
N VAL A 381 6.53 -8.82 -4.95
CA VAL A 381 5.28 -8.20 -4.49
C VAL A 381 5.64 -7.16 -3.44
N VAL A 382 5.05 -5.98 -3.54
CA VAL A 382 5.28 -4.85 -2.65
C VAL A 382 3.96 -4.49 -1.98
N ALA A 383 3.98 -4.29 -0.66
CA ALA A 383 2.84 -3.76 0.09
C ALA A 383 3.22 -2.45 0.77
N VAL A 384 2.37 -1.44 0.62
CA VAL A 384 2.52 -0.14 1.28
C VAL A 384 1.26 0.19 2.07
N SER A 385 1.41 0.46 3.37
CA SER A 385 0.30 0.95 4.19
C SER A 385 0.22 2.47 4.13
N GLY A 386 -0.99 2.98 3.93
CA GLY A 386 -1.30 4.40 3.91
C GLY A 386 -1.87 4.92 5.22
N SER A 387 -1.72 6.23 5.45
CA SER A 387 -2.42 6.93 6.53
C SER A 387 -3.94 6.96 6.38
N ASP A 388 -4.45 6.65 5.19
CA ASP A 388 -5.87 6.52 4.85
C ASP A 388 -6.41 5.11 5.15
N GLN A 389 -5.72 4.32 5.99
CA GLN A 389 -6.11 2.96 6.38
C GLN A 389 -6.16 1.96 5.22
N SER A 390 -5.58 2.32 4.07
CA SER A 390 -5.50 1.45 2.89
C SER A 390 -4.13 0.77 2.76
N ILE A 391 -4.11 -0.41 2.13
CA ILE A 391 -2.89 -1.09 1.71
C ILE A 391 -2.86 -1.11 0.18
N GLU A 392 -1.83 -0.49 -0.41
CA GLU A 392 -1.54 -0.60 -1.84
C GLU A 392 -0.62 -1.79 -2.11
N ILE A 393 -1.09 -2.73 -2.92
CA ILE A 393 -0.30 -3.87 -3.38
C ILE A 393 0.20 -3.57 -4.78
N LEU A 394 1.51 -3.71 -5.00
CA LEU A 394 2.17 -3.53 -6.28
C LEU A 394 2.99 -4.76 -6.64
N THR A 395 3.27 -4.93 -7.94
CA THR A 395 4.21 -5.93 -8.44
C THR A 395 5.37 -5.25 -9.15
N LEU A 396 6.54 -5.88 -9.02
CA LEU A 396 7.78 -5.42 -9.61
C LEU A 396 8.48 -6.62 -10.26
N GLU A 397 8.77 -6.54 -11.55
CA GLU A 397 9.51 -7.60 -12.25
C GLU A 397 10.99 -7.23 -12.38
N HIS A 398 11.88 -8.21 -12.19
CA HIS A 398 13.30 -8.13 -12.50
C HIS A 398 13.58 -8.71 -13.90
N ASP A 399 14.14 -7.88 -14.78
CA ASP A 399 14.62 -8.29 -16.10
C ASP A 399 16.09 -8.68 -16.00
N ALA A 400 16.36 -9.99 -16.05
CA ALA A 400 17.71 -10.53 -15.96
C ALA A 400 18.64 -10.11 -17.11
N GLN A 401 18.09 -9.89 -18.31
CA GLN A 401 18.90 -9.48 -19.47
C GLN A 401 19.42 -8.06 -19.29
N LYS A 402 18.56 -7.18 -18.78
CA LYS A 402 18.90 -5.77 -18.52
C LYS A 402 19.48 -5.54 -17.14
N ARG A 403 19.47 -6.56 -16.27
CA ARG A 403 19.82 -6.51 -14.84
C ARG A 403 19.10 -5.37 -14.11
N ARG A 404 17.83 -5.14 -14.45
CA ARG A 404 17.08 -3.98 -13.97
C ARG A 404 15.66 -4.34 -13.62
N TYR A 405 15.15 -3.66 -12.61
CA TYR A 405 13.74 -3.74 -12.24
C TYR A 405 12.89 -2.88 -13.17
N THR A 406 11.68 -3.38 -13.43
CA THR A 406 10.63 -2.66 -14.14
C THR A 406 10.06 -1.52 -13.27
N THR A 407 9.13 -0.73 -13.81
CA THR A 407 8.41 0.24 -12.96
C THR A 407 7.39 -0.51 -12.10
N PRO A 408 7.25 -0.22 -10.78
CA PRO A 408 6.24 -0.87 -9.96
C PRO A 408 4.84 -0.70 -10.56
N ARG A 409 4.08 -1.78 -10.66
CA ARG A 409 2.72 -1.78 -11.22
C ARG A 409 1.71 -2.00 -10.11
N SER A 410 0.67 -1.18 -10.05
CA SER A 410 -0.38 -1.36 -9.05
C SER A 410 -1.15 -2.65 -9.36
N TYR A 411 -1.26 -3.53 -8.36
CA TYR A 411 -2.00 -4.78 -8.46
C TYR A 411 -3.41 -4.63 -7.91
N THR A 412 -3.55 -4.20 -6.65
CA THR A 412 -4.86 -3.97 -6.05
C THR A 412 -4.86 -2.99 -4.88
N THR A 413 -6.06 -2.42 -4.70
CA THR A 413 -6.63 -1.62 -3.60
C THR A 413 -7.20 -2.36 -2.40
N LEU A 414 -6.53 -2.47 -1.25
CA LEU A 414 -7.25 -2.86 -0.02
C LEU A 414 -7.59 -1.59 0.77
N ARG A 415 -8.87 -1.19 0.82
CA ARG A 415 -9.32 0.01 1.55
C ARG A 415 -9.87 -0.36 2.92
N ASP A 416 -9.85 0.59 3.84
CA ASP A 416 -10.47 0.48 5.16
C ASP A 416 -10.08 -0.82 5.89
N VAL A 417 -8.80 -1.21 5.78
CA VAL A 417 -8.30 -2.49 6.30
C VAL A 417 -8.38 -2.53 7.83
N HIS A 418 -8.16 -1.39 8.47
CA HIS A 418 -8.21 -1.24 9.91
C HIS A 418 -8.93 0.06 10.28
N PRO A 419 -9.69 0.10 11.39
CA PRO A 419 -10.35 1.33 11.84
C PRO A 419 -9.36 2.40 12.39
N PHE A 420 -8.11 2.01 12.66
CA PHE A 420 -7.06 2.87 13.19
C PHE A 420 -5.75 2.70 12.41
N SER A 421 -4.79 3.60 12.65
CA SER A 421 -3.49 3.60 11.98
C SER A 421 -2.75 2.26 12.09
N MET A 422 -2.31 1.74 10.96
CA MET A 422 -1.48 0.54 10.89
C MET A 422 -0.11 0.79 11.52
N THR A 423 0.39 -0.22 12.24
CA THR A 423 1.71 -0.19 12.90
C THR A 423 2.73 -1.08 12.22
N LYS A 424 2.30 -2.18 11.57
CA LYS A 424 3.19 -3.08 10.85
C LYS A 424 2.48 -3.81 9.70
N LEU A 425 3.23 -4.05 8.64
CA LEU A 425 2.92 -4.97 7.55
C LEU A 425 4.00 -6.06 7.51
N CYS A 426 3.61 -7.29 7.22
CA CYS A 426 4.54 -8.40 7.07
C CYS A 426 4.01 -9.45 6.08
N PHE A 427 4.74 -9.71 5.01
CA PHE A 427 4.48 -10.85 4.14
C PHE A 427 4.94 -12.15 4.80
N SER A 428 4.22 -13.24 4.52
CA SER A 428 4.73 -14.58 4.74
C SER A 428 5.92 -14.84 3.82
N HIS A 429 6.92 -15.58 4.31
CA HIS A 429 7.98 -16.09 3.45
C HIS A 429 7.39 -16.98 2.36
N TYR A 430 7.81 -16.77 1.11
CA TYR A 430 7.40 -17.60 -0.01
C TYR A 430 8.41 -18.73 -0.22
N THR A 431 7.97 -19.97 -0.01
CA THR A 431 8.75 -21.16 -0.32
C THR A 431 8.25 -21.74 -1.63
N PRO A 432 9.08 -21.77 -2.70
CA PRO A 432 8.66 -22.37 -3.95
C PRO A 432 8.43 -23.88 -3.79
N PRO A 433 7.49 -24.47 -4.55
CA PRO A 433 7.28 -25.91 -4.51
C PRO A 433 8.50 -26.65 -5.04
N ALA A 434 8.71 -27.88 -4.57
CA ALA A 434 9.74 -28.76 -5.09
C ALA A 434 9.54 -29.00 -6.60
N LEU A 435 10.63 -28.97 -7.36
CA LEU A 435 10.62 -29.21 -8.80
C LEU A 435 11.02 -30.66 -9.11
N PRO A 436 10.44 -31.29 -10.15
CA PRO A 436 9.38 -30.78 -11.02
C PRO A 436 8.00 -30.76 -10.33
N VAL A 437 7.16 -29.77 -10.68
CA VAL A 437 5.78 -29.72 -10.19
C VAL A 437 4.95 -30.86 -10.76
N SER A 438 4.08 -31.43 -9.94
CA SER A 438 3.16 -32.50 -10.28
C SER A 438 1.70 -32.05 -10.12
N PRO A 439 0.71 -32.77 -10.67
CA PRO A 439 -0.72 -32.48 -10.45
C PRO A 439 -1.12 -32.46 -8.96
N GLU A 440 -0.37 -33.14 -8.10
CA GLU A 440 -0.56 -33.19 -6.64
C GLU A 440 0.04 -31.97 -5.93
N THR A 441 0.78 -31.10 -6.63
CA THR A 441 1.36 -29.88 -6.04
C THR A 441 0.24 -28.94 -5.60
N PRO A 442 0.17 -28.56 -4.31
CA PRO A 442 -0.93 -27.74 -3.81
C PRO A 442 -0.89 -26.32 -4.41
N PRO A 443 -2.04 -25.63 -4.46
CA PRO A 443 -2.10 -24.23 -4.86
C PRO A 443 -1.16 -23.36 -4.02
N GLN A 444 -0.37 -22.52 -4.70
CA GLN A 444 0.59 -21.63 -4.06
C GLN A 444 -0.06 -20.28 -3.72
N TYR A 445 0.33 -19.70 -2.60
CA TYR A 445 -0.17 -18.41 -2.15
C TYR A 445 0.86 -17.72 -1.25
N ILE A 446 0.75 -16.40 -1.13
CA ILE A 446 1.40 -15.62 -0.08
C ILE A 446 0.35 -14.98 0.81
N LYS A 447 0.71 -14.74 2.07
CA LYS A 447 -0.13 -14.02 3.03
C LYS A 447 0.52 -12.69 3.37
N LEU A 448 -0.30 -11.66 3.54
CA LEU A 448 0.10 -10.39 4.09
C LEU A 448 -0.67 -10.19 5.40
N ALA A 449 0.06 -10.07 6.50
CA ALA A 449 -0.49 -9.71 7.79
C ALA A 449 -0.31 -8.22 8.03
N SER A 450 -1.35 -7.58 8.56
CA SER A 450 -1.34 -6.19 9.00
C SER A 450 -1.92 -6.06 10.40
N VAL A 451 -1.31 -5.17 11.19
CA VAL A 451 -1.72 -4.87 12.56
C VAL A 451 -1.84 -3.37 12.76
N SER A 452 -2.68 -2.97 13.72
CA SER A 452 -3.05 -1.58 13.95
C SER A 452 -3.14 -1.27 15.44
N MET A 453 -2.99 0.02 15.79
CA MET A 453 -3.23 0.53 17.15
C MET A 453 -4.65 0.24 17.67
N GLY A 454 -5.58 -0.15 16.79
CA GLY A 454 -6.95 -0.55 17.14
C GLY A 454 -7.13 -1.98 17.64
N ASN A 455 -6.06 -2.68 18.01
CA ASN A 455 -6.08 -4.09 18.43
C ASN A 455 -6.69 -5.05 17.39
N THR A 456 -6.51 -4.73 16.11
CA THR A 456 -7.02 -5.54 15.00
C THR A 456 -5.87 -6.18 14.23
N VAL A 457 -6.03 -7.45 13.87
CA VAL A 457 -5.14 -8.18 12.96
C VAL A 457 -5.93 -8.58 11.73
N VAL A 458 -5.41 -8.30 10.54
CA VAL A 458 -6.01 -8.72 9.28
C VAL A 458 -4.98 -9.48 8.45
N VAL A 459 -5.42 -10.56 7.81
CA VAL A 459 -4.56 -11.42 6.99
C VAL A 459 -5.18 -11.58 5.61
N HIS A 460 -4.52 -11.02 4.61
CA HIS A 460 -4.90 -11.19 3.21
C HIS A 460 -4.13 -12.34 2.59
N THR A 461 -4.82 -13.22 1.87
CA THR A 461 -4.20 -14.33 1.13
C THR A 461 -4.26 -14.04 -0.37
N PHE A 462 -3.10 -13.99 -1.02
CA PHE A 462 -2.96 -13.75 -2.45
C PHE A 462 -2.57 -15.04 -3.17
N PRO A 463 -3.43 -15.57 -4.06
CA PRO A 463 -3.10 -16.75 -4.84
C PRO A 463 -2.01 -16.43 -5.87
N LEU A 464 -1.08 -17.37 -6.06
CA LEU A 464 -0.07 -17.29 -7.09
C LEU A 464 -0.40 -18.23 -8.24
N ALA A 465 -0.05 -17.84 -9.46
CA ALA A 465 -0.22 -18.68 -10.63
C ALA A 465 1.13 -19.11 -11.21
N PRO A 466 1.24 -20.35 -11.71
CA PRO A 466 2.44 -20.81 -12.41
C PRO A 466 2.58 -20.13 -13.78
N VAL A 467 3.80 -19.72 -14.12
CA VAL A 467 4.16 -19.08 -15.39
C VAL A 467 5.46 -19.69 -15.92
N PRO A 468 5.45 -20.31 -17.13
CA PRO A 468 4.28 -20.68 -17.93
C PRO A 468 3.44 -21.79 -17.25
N PRO A 469 2.09 -21.79 -17.38
CA PRO A 469 1.22 -22.75 -16.69
C PRO A 469 1.49 -24.22 -17.03
N ALA A 470 1.92 -24.51 -18.26
CA ALA A 470 2.18 -25.87 -18.74
C ALA A 470 3.60 -26.39 -18.40
N SER A 471 4.44 -25.57 -17.77
CA SER A 471 5.82 -25.96 -17.43
C SER A 471 5.83 -26.88 -16.21
N ARG A 472 6.74 -27.87 -16.21
CA ARG A 472 7.08 -28.67 -15.00
C ARG A 472 8.03 -27.94 -14.04
N SER A 473 8.58 -26.81 -14.47
CA SER A 473 9.38 -25.90 -13.66
C SER A 473 8.87 -24.46 -13.80
N PRO A 474 7.60 -24.19 -13.43
CA PRO A 474 7.05 -22.85 -13.54
C PRO A 474 7.63 -21.96 -12.44
N ARG A 475 7.76 -20.66 -12.72
CA ARG A 475 7.84 -19.68 -11.63
C ARG A 475 6.42 -19.32 -11.20
N TYR A 476 6.22 -18.99 -9.94
CA TYR A 476 4.93 -18.53 -9.48
C TYR A 476 4.92 -17.01 -9.40
N THR A 477 3.87 -16.38 -9.90
CA THR A 477 3.70 -14.93 -9.86
C THR A 477 2.32 -14.56 -9.37
N LEU A 478 2.23 -13.37 -8.80
CA LEU A 478 0.99 -12.64 -8.64
C LEU A 478 0.63 -12.05 -10.01
N VAL A 479 -0.23 -12.75 -10.74
CA VAL A 479 -0.68 -12.32 -12.07
C VAL A 479 -1.54 -11.06 -11.92
N PRO A 480 -1.27 -9.96 -12.63
CA PRO A 480 -2.12 -8.78 -12.59
C PRO A 480 -3.55 -9.15 -12.96
N LEU A 481 -4.53 -8.66 -12.17
CA LEU A 481 -5.95 -8.98 -12.34
C LEU A 481 -6.57 -8.49 -13.68
N ARG A 482 -5.79 -7.98 -14.65
CA ARG A 482 -6.33 -7.18 -15.78
C ARG A 482 -5.95 -7.56 -17.21
N ASP A 483 -4.92 -8.34 -17.51
CA ASP A 483 -4.41 -8.35 -18.92
C ASP A 483 -4.59 -9.63 -19.73
N ILE A 484 -5.18 -10.71 -19.20
CA ILE A 484 -5.33 -11.96 -19.99
C ILE A 484 -6.72 -12.07 -20.64
N GLY A 485 -7.77 -11.50 -20.04
CA GLY A 485 -9.15 -11.67 -20.50
C GLY A 485 -9.70 -10.54 -21.39
N VAL A 486 -9.37 -9.28 -21.09
CA VAL A 486 -10.07 -8.14 -21.72
C VAL A 486 -9.50 -7.82 -23.11
N TRP A 487 -8.18 -7.87 -23.29
CA TRP A 487 -7.55 -7.61 -24.59
C TRP A 487 -7.74 -8.75 -25.61
N SER A 488 -7.80 -10.00 -25.15
CA SER A 488 -8.15 -11.15 -25.98
C SER A 488 -9.63 -11.12 -26.37
N SER A 489 -10.52 -10.73 -25.45
CA SER A 489 -11.95 -10.53 -25.73
C SER A 489 -12.21 -9.32 -26.63
N PHE A 490 -11.49 -8.21 -26.45
CA PHE A 490 -11.61 -7.03 -27.31
C PHE A 490 -11.02 -7.28 -28.70
N SER A 491 -9.86 -7.92 -28.81
CA SER A 491 -9.26 -8.24 -30.12
C SER A 491 -10.09 -9.27 -30.88
N SER A 492 -10.64 -10.28 -30.21
CA SER A 492 -11.57 -11.23 -30.85
C SER A 492 -12.92 -10.60 -31.21
N ALA A 493 -13.49 -9.75 -30.36
CA ALA A 493 -14.72 -9.01 -30.67
C ALA A 493 -14.51 -8.02 -31.83
N ALA A 494 -13.38 -7.30 -31.85
CA ALA A 494 -13.02 -6.40 -32.94
C ALA A 494 -12.77 -7.17 -34.25
N ALA A 495 -12.11 -8.32 -34.20
CA ALA A 495 -11.92 -9.18 -35.36
C ALA A 495 -13.25 -9.75 -35.88
N ALA A 496 -14.17 -10.13 -34.98
CA ALA A 496 -15.52 -10.58 -35.34
C ALA A 496 -16.36 -9.44 -35.94
N ALA A 497 -16.30 -8.23 -35.38
CA ALA A 497 -16.98 -7.06 -35.95
C ALA A 497 -16.42 -6.70 -37.33
N ALA A 498 -15.09 -6.75 -37.51
CA ALA A 498 -14.45 -6.51 -38.80
C ALA A 498 -14.81 -7.59 -39.84
N SER A 499 -14.92 -8.86 -39.43
CA SER A 499 -15.33 -9.94 -40.34
C SER A 499 -16.79 -9.82 -40.76
N ILE A 500 -17.70 -9.47 -39.84
CA ILE A 500 -19.11 -9.20 -40.15
C ILE A 500 -19.23 -8.01 -41.10
N LEU A 501 -18.52 -6.91 -40.83
CA LEU A 501 -18.51 -5.74 -41.70
C LEU A 501 -17.99 -6.08 -43.11
N PHE A 502 -16.92 -6.88 -43.19
CA PHE A 502 -16.36 -7.34 -44.46
C PHE A 502 -17.36 -8.20 -45.24
N VAL A 503 -18.06 -9.12 -44.58
CA VAL A 503 -19.12 -9.94 -45.20
C VAL A 503 -20.28 -9.06 -45.69
N CYS A 504 -20.72 -8.08 -44.89
CA CYS A 504 -21.75 -7.13 -45.30
C CYS A 504 -21.32 -6.31 -46.53
N LEU A 505 -20.06 -5.85 -46.59
CA LEU A 505 -19.52 -5.16 -47.75
C LEU A 505 -19.47 -6.05 -49.00
N LEU A 506 -19.10 -7.32 -48.85
CA LEU A 506 -19.11 -8.29 -49.97
C LEU A 506 -20.52 -8.59 -50.47
N ILE A 507 -21.49 -8.75 -49.56
CA ILE A 507 -22.90 -8.97 -49.92
C ILE A 507 -23.46 -7.72 -50.62
N GLN A 508 -23.16 -6.52 -50.10
CA GLN A 508 -23.58 -5.25 -50.71
C GLN A 508 -22.95 -5.08 -52.10
N ALA A 509 -21.64 -5.33 -52.26
CA ALA A 509 -20.95 -5.28 -53.54
C ALA A 509 -21.53 -6.30 -54.54
N PHE A 510 -21.83 -7.52 -54.09
CA PHE A 510 -22.45 -8.55 -54.92
C PHE A 510 -23.89 -8.18 -55.32
N ALA A 511 -24.68 -7.60 -54.41
CA ALA A 511 -26.03 -7.13 -54.70
C ALA A 511 -26.03 -5.94 -55.67
N GLU A 512 -25.03 -5.05 -55.59
CA GLU A 512 -24.80 -3.97 -56.56
C GLU A 512 -24.40 -4.52 -57.94
N ILE A 513 -23.47 -5.49 -58.01
CA ILE A 513 -23.08 -6.15 -59.27
C ILE A 513 -24.27 -6.89 -59.92
N ARG A 514 -25.15 -7.49 -59.11
CA ARG A 514 -26.37 -8.18 -59.55
C ARG A 514 -27.52 -7.23 -59.90
N GLY A 515 -27.39 -5.93 -59.63
CA GLY A 515 -28.42 -4.93 -59.90
C GLY A 515 -29.63 -4.97 -58.97
N VAL A 516 -29.53 -5.65 -57.82
CA VAL A 516 -30.61 -5.79 -56.83
C VAL A 516 -30.72 -4.54 -55.94
N MET A 517 -29.63 -3.79 -55.79
CA MET A 517 -29.53 -2.57 -54.99
C MET A 517 -28.91 -1.42 -55.79
N PRO A 518 -29.26 -0.15 -55.50
CA PRO A 518 -28.64 1.02 -56.13
C PRO A 518 -27.15 1.13 -55.73
N PRO A 519 -26.29 1.66 -56.63
CA PRO A 519 -24.84 1.69 -56.43
C PRO A 519 -24.48 2.70 -55.33
N ARG A 520 -24.20 2.20 -54.12
CA ARG A 520 -23.73 3.01 -52.98
C ARG A 520 -22.22 2.90 -52.81
N LEU A 521 -21.63 1.75 -53.13
CA LEU A 521 -20.19 1.52 -53.08
C LEU A 521 -19.49 1.76 -54.44
N GLY A 522 -20.24 1.80 -55.55
CA GLY A 522 -19.70 2.10 -56.88
C GLY A 522 -18.82 0.99 -57.46
N VAL A 523 -18.93 -0.23 -56.92
CA VAL A 523 -18.03 -1.36 -57.24
C VAL A 523 -18.18 -1.81 -58.70
N THR A 524 -19.34 -1.56 -59.31
CA THR A 524 -19.62 -1.86 -60.72
C THR A 524 -18.73 -1.12 -61.71
N ASP A 525 -18.15 0.02 -61.31
CA ASP A 525 -17.32 0.87 -62.15
C ASP A 525 -15.82 0.56 -62.00
N LEU A 526 -15.46 -0.21 -60.97
CA LEU A 526 -14.08 -0.62 -60.65
C LEU A 526 -13.73 -2.02 -61.18
N LEU A 527 -14.73 -2.81 -61.59
CA LEU A 527 -14.54 -4.16 -62.12
C LEU A 527 -14.29 -4.15 -63.64
N PRO A 528 -13.29 -4.91 -64.13
CA PRO A 528 -13.10 -5.11 -65.56
C PRO A 528 -14.36 -5.68 -66.23
N PRO A 529 -14.68 -5.26 -67.47
CA PRO A 529 -15.92 -5.63 -68.17
C PRO A 529 -16.18 -7.15 -68.21
N ASP A 530 -15.11 -7.93 -68.46
CA ASP A 530 -15.20 -9.39 -68.62
C ASP A 530 -15.68 -10.11 -67.35
N ILE A 531 -15.39 -9.56 -66.17
CA ILE A 531 -15.79 -10.12 -64.87
C ILE A 531 -17.19 -9.64 -64.49
N ARG A 532 -17.51 -8.39 -64.82
CA ARG A 532 -18.84 -7.81 -64.63
C ARG A 532 -19.89 -8.61 -65.38
N ASP A 533 -19.65 -8.94 -66.64
CA ASP A 533 -20.61 -9.66 -67.50
C ASP A 533 -20.76 -11.14 -67.11
N ALA A 534 -19.73 -11.75 -66.52
CA ALA A 534 -19.79 -13.13 -66.02
C ALA A 534 -20.64 -13.28 -64.74
N VAL A 535 -20.64 -12.26 -63.87
CA VAL A 535 -21.31 -12.28 -62.55
C VAL A 535 -22.69 -11.61 -62.60
N ALA A 536 -22.84 -10.57 -63.43
CA ALA A 536 -24.09 -9.87 -63.68
C ALA A 536 -24.97 -10.66 -64.66
N ARG A 537 -25.46 -11.83 -64.24
CA ARG A 537 -26.66 -12.40 -64.86
C ARG A 537 -27.88 -11.76 -64.21
N PRO A 538 -28.68 -10.95 -64.93
CA PRO A 538 -29.91 -10.40 -64.40
C PRO A 538 -30.86 -11.55 -64.05
N TYR A 539 -31.57 -11.42 -62.94
CA TYR A 539 -32.76 -12.23 -62.71
C TYR A 539 -33.82 -11.74 -63.71
N ILE A 540 -33.82 -12.30 -64.93
CA ILE A 540 -34.91 -12.09 -65.88
C ILE A 540 -36.09 -12.89 -65.34
N GLU A 541 -36.95 -12.25 -64.56
CA GLU A 541 -38.33 -12.68 -64.48
C GLU A 541 -39.00 -12.37 -65.83
N PRO A 542 -39.63 -13.36 -66.50
CA PRO A 542 -40.26 -13.14 -67.78
C PRO A 542 -41.54 -12.31 -67.60
N GLY A 543 -41.42 -11.02 -67.92
CA GLY A 543 -42.46 -10.29 -68.63
C GLY A 543 -43.18 -9.20 -67.84
N VAL A 544 -42.77 -7.94 -68.01
CA VAL A 544 -43.68 -6.80 -68.22
C VAL A 544 -42.95 -5.71 -69.05
N PRO A 545 -43.58 -5.05 -70.04
CA PRO A 545 -42.90 -4.10 -70.93
C PRO A 545 -42.64 -2.72 -70.29
N SER A 546 -41.53 -2.12 -70.74
CA SER A 546 -41.00 -0.81 -70.39
C SER A 546 -42.00 0.35 -70.55
N TYR A 547 -42.17 1.16 -69.50
CA TYR A 547 -42.79 2.48 -69.59
C TYR A 547 -41.72 3.59 -69.52
N ARG A 548 -41.83 4.52 -70.48
CA ARG A 548 -41.02 5.73 -70.67
C ARG A 548 -41.13 6.69 -69.46
N PRO A 549 -40.09 7.50 -69.20
CA PRO A 549 -40.09 8.45 -68.09
C PRO A 549 -40.97 9.67 -68.41
N VAL A 550 -41.87 10.01 -67.49
CA VAL A 550 -42.61 11.29 -67.48
C VAL A 550 -41.86 12.27 -66.58
N GLN A 551 -41.52 13.40 -67.18
CA GLN A 551 -40.92 14.58 -66.56
C GLN A 551 -41.98 15.38 -65.78
N ARG A 552 -41.75 15.69 -64.50
CA ARG A 552 -42.25 16.92 -63.86
C ARG A 552 -41.55 17.28 -62.55
N SER A 553 -41.30 18.57 -62.43
CA SER A 553 -40.66 19.37 -61.39
C SER A 553 -41.52 19.50 -60.09
N PRO A 554 -41.01 20.17 -59.02
CA PRO A 554 -41.18 19.83 -57.60
C PRO A 554 -42.41 20.46 -56.91
N PRO A 555 -42.73 20.07 -55.66
CA PRO A 555 -42.31 20.88 -54.50
C PRO A 555 -41.94 20.10 -53.22
N SER A 556 -40.99 20.69 -52.47
CA SER A 556 -40.87 20.95 -51.02
C SER A 556 -41.48 20.02 -49.93
N PRO A 557 -40.90 20.06 -48.70
CA PRO A 557 -40.68 18.89 -47.86
C PRO A 557 -41.68 18.75 -46.72
N SER A 558 -41.99 17.51 -46.33
CA SER A 558 -42.48 17.22 -44.98
C SER A 558 -42.36 15.72 -44.70
N SER A 559 -41.46 15.37 -43.78
CA SER A 559 -41.67 14.39 -42.71
C SER A 559 -40.31 13.85 -42.27
N SER A 560 -39.79 14.42 -41.19
CA SER A 560 -38.75 13.86 -40.36
C SER A 560 -39.26 12.56 -39.73
N THR A 561 -38.54 11.47 -39.96
CA THR A 561 -38.64 10.24 -39.17
C THR A 561 -37.37 10.18 -38.30
N PRO A 562 -37.49 10.02 -36.98
CA PRO A 562 -36.36 10.15 -36.06
C PRO A 562 -35.44 8.92 -36.14
N VAL A 563 -34.15 9.16 -36.34
CA VAL A 563 -33.09 8.18 -36.11
C VAL A 563 -32.87 8.07 -34.59
N PRO A 564 -32.77 6.86 -34.00
CA PRO A 564 -32.44 6.73 -32.58
C PRO A 564 -30.99 7.20 -32.37
N ALA A 565 -30.82 8.33 -31.70
CA ALA A 565 -29.51 8.82 -31.27
C ALA A 565 -29.01 7.97 -30.10
N VAL A 566 -27.82 7.42 -30.26
CA VAL A 566 -27.05 6.83 -29.16
C VAL A 566 -26.63 8.00 -28.25
N PRO A 567 -26.84 7.94 -26.92
CA PRO A 567 -26.44 9.03 -26.03
C PRO A 567 -24.91 9.07 -25.95
N SER A 568 -24.31 10.03 -26.65
CA SER A 568 -22.91 10.40 -26.50
C SER A 568 -22.76 11.39 -25.35
N ALA A 569 -21.78 11.16 -24.46
CA ALA A 569 -21.49 12.06 -23.34
C ALA A 569 -21.12 13.47 -23.86
N LEU A 570 -21.46 14.52 -23.10
CA LEU A 570 -21.24 15.93 -23.51
C LEU A 570 -19.76 16.19 -23.89
N ARG A 571 -18.84 15.57 -23.16
CA ARG A 571 -17.39 15.59 -23.43
C ARG A 571 -17.00 15.03 -24.81
N ASP A 572 -17.68 13.98 -25.28
CA ASP A 572 -17.34 13.33 -26.54
C ASP A 572 -17.76 14.21 -27.71
N ILE A 573 -18.87 14.94 -27.55
CA ILE A 573 -19.35 15.92 -28.52
C ILE A 573 -18.41 17.13 -28.57
N LEU A 574 -17.99 17.64 -27.41
CA LEU A 574 -17.03 18.77 -27.31
C LEU A 574 -15.67 18.45 -27.96
N HIS A 575 -15.16 17.23 -27.79
CA HIS A 575 -13.87 16.82 -28.37
C HIS A 575 -13.91 16.42 -29.85
N SER A 576 -15.10 16.21 -30.42
CA SER A 576 -15.25 15.73 -31.81
C SER A 576 -15.36 16.84 -32.87
N GLN A 577 -15.30 18.12 -32.48
CA GLN A 577 -15.47 19.22 -33.44
C GLN A 577 -14.21 19.50 -34.29
N PRO A 578 -14.30 19.50 -35.64
CA PRO A 578 -13.23 19.97 -36.51
C PRO A 578 -13.11 21.51 -36.47
N PRO A 579 -11.90 22.08 -36.64
CA PRO A 579 -11.60 23.50 -36.43
C PRO A 579 -12.19 24.48 -37.48
N ALA A 580 -13.17 24.06 -38.30
CA ALA A 580 -13.66 24.82 -39.45
C ALA A 580 -15.20 24.82 -39.56
N ALA A 581 -15.91 25.22 -38.50
CA ALA A 581 -17.22 25.91 -38.50
C ALA A 581 -17.69 26.14 -37.04
N PRO A 582 -18.37 27.25 -36.71
CA PRO A 582 -18.90 27.49 -35.37
C PRO A 582 -20.23 26.76 -35.17
N SER A 583 -20.19 25.46 -34.87
CA SER A 583 -21.37 24.73 -34.40
C SER A 583 -21.60 24.96 -32.91
N SER A 584 -22.67 25.67 -32.55
CA SER A 584 -23.06 25.90 -31.15
C SER A 584 -23.70 24.65 -30.55
N ILE A 585 -23.25 24.25 -29.36
CA ILE A 585 -23.82 23.12 -28.61
C ILE A 585 -25.00 23.61 -27.78
N VAL A 586 -26.12 22.90 -27.85
CA VAL A 586 -27.35 23.22 -27.14
C VAL A 586 -27.79 22.04 -26.28
N VAL A 587 -28.08 22.31 -25.01
CA VAL A 587 -28.60 21.34 -24.04
C VAL A 587 -30.07 21.66 -23.76
N ARG A 588 -30.96 20.69 -23.93
CA ARG A 588 -32.40 20.83 -23.65
C ARG A 588 -32.89 19.73 -22.72
N CYS A 589 -33.81 20.08 -21.82
CA CYS A 589 -34.54 19.14 -20.99
C CYS A 589 -35.93 18.92 -21.58
N SER A 590 -36.33 17.67 -21.78
CA SER A 590 -37.67 17.31 -22.23
C SER A 590 -38.27 16.24 -21.32
N ARG A 591 -39.53 16.43 -20.91
CA ARG A 591 -40.28 15.46 -20.12
C ARG A 591 -41.42 14.87 -20.96
N PRO A 592 -41.24 13.69 -21.57
CA PRO A 592 -42.35 13.03 -22.25
C PRO A 592 -43.40 12.59 -21.23
N ALA A 593 -44.69 12.77 -21.54
CA ALA A 593 -45.82 12.54 -20.63
C ALA A 593 -45.94 11.10 -20.07
N ALA A 594 -45.13 10.16 -20.56
CA ALA A 594 -45.12 8.75 -20.18
C ALA A 594 -43.85 8.31 -19.41
N ALA A 595 -42.92 9.21 -19.06
CA ALA A 595 -41.70 8.88 -18.33
C ALA A 595 -41.56 9.65 -17.01
N ASP A 596 -41.12 8.95 -15.96
CA ASP A 596 -40.93 9.52 -14.62
C ASP A 596 -39.61 10.32 -14.47
N THR A 597 -38.66 10.12 -15.38
CA THR A 597 -37.33 10.75 -15.36
C THR A 597 -37.20 11.82 -16.47
N PRO A 598 -36.59 12.99 -16.19
CA PRO A 598 -36.30 13.99 -17.22
C PRO A 598 -35.29 13.44 -18.24
N ASP A 599 -35.56 13.64 -19.53
CA ASP A 599 -34.66 13.27 -20.63
C ASP A 599 -33.85 14.51 -21.04
N VAL A 600 -32.53 14.46 -20.84
CA VAL A 600 -31.59 15.54 -21.17
C VAL A 600 -30.96 15.24 -22.53
N ARG A 601 -31.13 16.13 -23.51
CA ARG A 601 -30.58 15.97 -24.86
C ARG A 601 -29.53 17.04 -25.16
N VAL A 602 -28.45 16.61 -25.80
CA VAL A 602 -27.33 17.45 -26.22
C VAL A 602 -27.22 17.39 -27.74
N ASP A 603 -27.45 18.53 -28.40
CA ASP A 603 -27.43 18.64 -29.86
C ASP A 603 -26.38 19.67 -30.31
N ALA A 604 -25.66 19.39 -31.41
CA ALA A 604 -24.81 20.37 -32.09
C ALA A 604 -25.59 21.00 -33.26
N THR A 605 -25.75 22.33 -33.26
CA THR A 605 -26.47 23.05 -34.33
C THR A 605 -25.60 24.11 -35.01
N SER A 606 -25.74 24.28 -36.32
CA SER A 606 -25.04 25.29 -37.14
C SER A 606 -25.81 26.60 -37.29
N SER A 607 -27.03 26.70 -36.76
CA SER A 607 -27.82 27.94 -36.75
C SER A 607 -28.64 28.03 -35.45
N PRO A 608 -28.21 28.85 -34.48
CA PRO A 608 -28.94 29.05 -33.22
C PRO A 608 -29.89 30.26 -33.25
N GLU A 609 -30.07 30.91 -34.41
CA GLU A 609 -30.91 32.11 -34.55
C GLU A 609 -32.36 31.70 -34.79
N GLY A 610 -33.15 31.71 -33.72
CA GLY A 610 -34.59 31.46 -33.77
C GLY A 610 -35.23 31.03 -32.44
N ASP A 611 -34.46 30.81 -31.38
CA ASP A 611 -34.95 30.24 -30.12
C ASP A 611 -34.60 31.17 -28.94
N ASP A 612 -35.46 32.16 -28.67
CA ASP A 612 -35.29 33.19 -27.61
C ASP A 612 -35.21 32.61 -26.17
N ALA A 613 -35.39 31.30 -26.02
CA ALA A 613 -35.33 30.58 -24.74
C ALA A 613 -33.94 30.00 -24.39
N LEU A 614 -32.94 30.13 -25.28
CA LEU A 614 -31.59 29.58 -25.05
C LEU A 614 -30.66 30.61 -24.40
N ARG A 615 -30.12 30.29 -23.22
CA ARG A 615 -29.14 31.13 -22.49
C ARG A 615 -27.77 30.48 -22.49
N ARG A 616 -26.70 31.28 -22.50
CA ARG A 616 -25.34 30.74 -22.35
C ARG A 616 -25.09 30.34 -20.90
N TRP A 617 -24.16 29.42 -20.68
CA TRP A 617 -23.76 28.99 -19.34
C TRP A 617 -23.41 30.16 -18.42
N GLU A 618 -22.70 31.16 -18.94
CA GLU A 618 -22.24 32.33 -18.19
C GLU A 618 -23.39 33.31 -17.85
N ASP A 619 -24.51 33.20 -18.57
CA ASP A 619 -25.70 34.04 -18.39
C ASP A 619 -26.76 33.39 -17.47
N LEU A 620 -26.51 32.18 -16.96
CA LEU A 620 -27.38 31.48 -16.00
C LEU A 620 -27.11 31.94 -14.57
N SER A 621 -28.14 31.90 -13.72
CA SER A 621 -27.97 32.14 -12.29
C SER A 621 -27.17 31.00 -11.63
N GLU A 622 -26.45 31.25 -10.53
CA GLU A 622 -25.71 30.21 -9.80
C GLU A 622 -26.62 29.03 -9.38
N HIS A 623 -27.89 29.33 -9.07
CA HIS A 623 -28.90 28.33 -8.75
C HIS A 623 -29.25 27.44 -9.95
N ASP A 624 -29.41 28.04 -11.14
CA ASP A 624 -29.70 27.30 -12.36
C ASP A 624 -28.48 26.50 -12.84
N GLN A 625 -27.27 27.03 -12.67
CA GLN A 625 -26.02 26.31 -12.96
C GLN A 625 -25.87 25.05 -12.08
N ALA A 626 -26.13 25.16 -10.78
CA ALA A 626 -26.11 24.03 -9.87
C ALA A 626 -27.18 22.98 -10.22
N ALA A 627 -28.38 23.42 -10.59
CA ALA A 627 -29.46 22.54 -11.03
C ALA A 627 -29.12 21.81 -12.34
N TRP A 628 -28.52 22.49 -13.31
CA TRP A 628 -28.09 21.89 -14.57
C TRP A 628 -26.94 20.90 -14.39
N LYS A 629 -25.95 21.19 -13.52
CA LYS A 629 -24.90 20.22 -13.17
C LYS A 629 -25.48 18.94 -12.59
N LYS A 630 -26.46 19.08 -11.68
CA LYS A 630 -27.14 17.93 -11.11
C LYS A 630 -27.90 17.13 -12.18
N LEU A 631 -28.66 17.79 -13.05
CA LEU A 631 -29.39 17.14 -14.15
C LEU A 631 -28.46 16.44 -15.15
N LEU A 632 -27.32 17.05 -15.49
CA LEU A 632 -26.33 16.45 -16.38
C LEU A 632 -25.61 15.26 -15.73
N ALA A 633 -25.33 15.33 -14.42
CA ALA A 633 -24.75 14.22 -13.67
C ALA A 633 -25.73 13.05 -13.50
N ASP A 634 -27.00 13.34 -13.20
CA ASP A 634 -28.07 12.34 -13.10
C ASP A 634 -28.34 11.67 -14.46
N ALA A 635 -28.10 12.37 -15.57
CA ALA A 635 -28.23 11.86 -16.94
C ALA A 635 -26.92 11.25 -17.51
N ASP A 636 -25.89 11.04 -16.68
CA ASP A 636 -24.58 10.47 -17.05
C ASP A 636 -23.84 11.24 -18.17
N HIS A 637 -24.18 12.52 -18.35
CA HIS A 637 -23.51 13.43 -19.28
C HIS A 637 -22.40 14.27 -18.61
N TRP A 638 -22.27 14.22 -17.27
CA TRP A 638 -21.30 15.00 -16.48
C TRP A 638 -20.79 14.23 -15.24
N GLY A 639 -19.47 14.10 -15.09
CA GLY A 639 -18.81 13.37 -14.00
C GLY A 639 -18.24 14.27 -12.90
N LEU A 640 -17.86 13.67 -11.76
CA LEU A 640 -17.25 14.36 -10.61
C LEU A 640 -15.84 14.95 -10.88
N ASP A 641 -15.19 14.50 -11.96
CA ASP A 641 -13.86 14.94 -12.38
C ASP A 641 -13.90 15.97 -13.54
N ASP A 642 -15.08 16.35 -14.03
CA ASP A 642 -15.24 17.26 -15.16
C ASP A 642 -15.14 18.75 -14.72
N ASP A 643 -14.25 19.51 -15.36
CA ASP A 643 -14.01 20.93 -15.08
C ASP A 643 -15.11 21.81 -15.68
N GLU A 644 -15.60 22.80 -14.91
CA GLU A 644 -16.69 23.69 -15.31
C GLU A 644 -16.36 24.54 -16.55
N ALA A 645 -15.07 24.76 -16.82
CA ALA A 645 -14.57 25.45 -18.01
C ALA A 645 -15.01 24.79 -19.34
N HIS A 646 -15.47 23.53 -19.32
CA HIS A 646 -16.01 22.85 -20.50
C HIS A 646 -17.45 23.26 -20.84
N LEU A 647 -18.16 23.94 -19.93
CA LEU A 647 -19.52 24.44 -20.16
C LEU A 647 -19.52 25.86 -20.74
N ASP A 648 -18.37 26.53 -20.75
CA ASP A 648 -18.22 27.86 -21.34
C ASP A 648 -18.57 27.84 -22.84
N GLY A 649 -19.47 28.72 -23.25
CA GLY A 649 -20.00 28.78 -24.61
C GLY A 649 -21.12 27.77 -24.96
N VAL A 650 -21.49 26.86 -24.05
CA VAL A 650 -22.64 25.96 -24.22
C VAL A 650 -23.95 26.70 -23.93
N ARG A 651 -24.99 26.45 -24.72
CA ARG A 651 -26.31 27.07 -24.55
C ARG A 651 -27.31 26.10 -23.91
N PHE A 652 -28.07 26.57 -22.93
CA PHE A 652 -29.06 25.81 -22.18
C PHE A 652 -30.46 26.35 -22.43
N GLY A 653 -31.41 25.45 -22.64
CA GLY A 653 -32.83 25.77 -22.71
C GLY A 653 -33.49 25.90 -21.34
N GLU A 654 -34.82 26.00 -21.34
CA GLU A 654 -35.60 26.08 -20.10
C GLU A 654 -35.51 24.75 -19.31
N ARG A 655 -35.34 24.85 -17.99
CA ARG A 655 -35.19 23.68 -17.11
C ARG A 655 -36.52 22.98 -16.89
N CYS A 656 -36.50 21.65 -16.78
CA CYS A 656 -37.66 20.92 -16.29
C CYS A 656 -37.87 21.23 -14.78
N PRO A 657 -39.11 21.45 -14.30
CA PRO A 657 -39.37 21.67 -12.88
C PRO A 657 -38.99 20.42 -12.06
N LEU A 658 -38.20 20.62 -11.01
CA LEU A 658 -37.88 19.61 -10.00
C LEU A 658 -39.14 19.32 -9.18
N ARG A 659 -39.44 18.05 -8.93
CA ARG A 659 -40.46 17.65 -7.96
C ARG A 659 -39.82 17.79 -6.56
N GLU A 660 -40.44 18.58 -5.68
CA GLU A 660 -40.01 18.74 -4.28
C GLU A 660 -39.99 17.42 -3.51
#